data_AF-A0A6J3LK95-F1
#
_entry.id   AF-A0A6J3LK95-F1
#
_cell.length_a   1.000
_cell.length_b   1.000
_cell.length_c   1.000
_cell.angle_alpha   90.00
_cell.angle_beta   90.00
_cell.angle_gamma   90.00
#
_symmetry.space_group_name_H-M   'P 1'
#
loop_
_entity.id
_entity.type
_entity.pdbx_description
1 polymer ?
#
loop_
_entity_poly.entity_id
_entity_poly.type
_entity_poly.pdbx_seq_one_letter_code
_entity_poly.pdbx_strand_id
1 'polypeptide(L)'
;MFATLKNKIREEIGSDVSTVVRNAGNVRGINSRHMSQTGSTSSISGSQISLDGSREENIASPLPPVSLEKDTSFDLKLNDNMQLSAKDIKKLENREDEWRKRLAKKEAELMKRMEKKEEDWKVRFLEKEKEWKKVVEKQEKEKNKIEEELRHVESSKRSLELALKDAEEYKKKLYSFQEDAEQLEGFQTQEMAKIKHLLLAKEQEVEEKSHHLKAATAEIDSLKSEVSRLRRYEDELNNVQDEMETLRHSTQRERAQLSCQLAQTEEEVRHLKDKVFVLEQRVALESNDQVTVDERIADLMRERALLERKLEEAHLHLSDIKTSWSGKISSLETQVGRLSRQAGEEGLERRRVEEESERLKQRIKQLEAEIEVNNVVMATKDAKLLRMAEDIDEMATELKELRASVDDEVDEFKRQIESSSKQITRLKQDLEEATAKLSTATSELAHVRLTLEGERMNNSSLHLEVARLREDLESERTASATLKVCLEKEKNEKDTALLRNAQVSQDIEMVKQENRQQEVENIELQNRIETLEHNLLSKSKEVEQAMTTLEETKKKMLELEEVEQNRKKIERNEKLLKSSLMDLEEQLNEKTKTIKVLQQRLTDMKKTLQRELRVPSSSLDSDVEPSAAILKPSSSKTVTARHNSTRDDDVNFKYLKHVLIKFLTSREYEALHLTRAVATLLHFSPEEERLLQETLEWKMSWFGTRPNLGFGQTAKAIPPS
;
A
#
# COMPACT_ATOMS: atom_id res chain seq x y z
N MET A 1 16.51 57.37 -31.43
CA MET A 1 16.22 56.24 -30.51
C MET A 1 15.25 56.59 -29.38
N PHE A 2 15.40 57.71 -28.67
CA PHE A 2 14.42 58.13 -27.64
C PHE A 2 13.04 58.56 -28.18
N ALA A 3 12.98 59.17 -29.36
CA ALA A 3 11.72 59.60 -29.99
C ALA A 3 10.83 58.41 -30.43
N THR A 4 11.45 57.34 -30.92
CA THR A 4 10.79 56.09 -31.33
C THR A 4 10.19 55.35 -30.13
N LEU A 5 10.86 55.35 -28.98
CA LEU A 5 10.33 54.74 -27.75
C LEU A 5 9.13 55.55 -27.21
N LYS A 6 9.19 56.88 -27.30
CA LYS A 6 8.10 57.79 -26.89
C LYS A 6 6.85 57.65 -27.76
N ASN A 7 7.03 57.37 -29.05
CA ASN A 7 5.92 57.09 -29.97
C ASN A 7 5.26 55.74 -29.68
N LYS A 8 6.05 54.71 -29.38
CA LYS A 8 5.55 53.36 -29.11
C LYS A 8 4.75 53.28 -27.81
N ILE A 9 5.16 54.03 -26.78
CA ILE A 9 4.43 54.12 -25.49
C ILE A 9 3.12 54.92 -25.64
N ARG A 10 3.10 55.96 -26.50
CA ARG A 10 1.87 56.73 -26.79
C ARG A 10 0.83 55.87 -27.52
N GLU A 11 1.29 54.98 -28.39
CA GLU A 11 0.45 54.06 -29.15
C GLU A 11 -0.18 52.98 -28.26
N GLU A 12 0.54 52.50 -27.23
CA GLU A 12 0.02 51.47 -26.32
C GLU A 12 -0.91 51.99 -25.20
N ILE A 13 -0.77 53.24 -24.76
CA ILE A 13 -1.44 53.73 -23.53
C ILE A 13 -2.50 54.81 -23.82
N GLY A 14 -2.60 55.29 -25.07
CA GLY A 14 -3.70 56.17 -25.52
C GLY A 14 -3.80 57.53 -24.80
N SER A 15 -2.79 57.95 -24.03
CA SER A 15 -2.74 59.28 -23.41
C SER A 15 -1.30 59.76 -23.15
N ASP A 16 -1.11 61.09 -23.17
CA ASP A 16 0.19 61.75 -23.13
C ASP A 16 0.89 61.59 -21.77
N VAL A 17 2.16 61.17 -21.78
CA VAL A 17 2.99 60.87 -20.58
C VAL A 17 3.20 62.07 -19.64
N SER A 18 2.83 63.29 -20.06
CA SER A 18 2.95 64.50 -19.23
C SER A 18 1.82 64.70 -18.20
N THR A 19 0.73 63.91 -18.23
CA THR A 19 -0.41 64.11 -17.30
C THR A 19 -0.44 63.15 -16.11
N VAL A 20 0.36 62.08 -16.11
CA VAL A 20 0.27 61.00 -15.09
C VAL A 20 1.17 61.22 -13.86
N VAL A 21 2.11 62.16 -13.88
CA VAL A 21 3.09 62.34 -12.78
C VAL A 21 2.55 63.14 -11.58
N ARG A 22 1.29 63.62 -11.57
CA ARG A 22 0.82 64.47 -10.46
C ARG A 22 0.08 63.76 -9.31
N ASN A 23 -0.36 62.50 -9.46
CA ASN A 23 -1.22 61.88 -8.44
C ASN A 23 -0.64 60.58 -7.90
N ALA A 24 0.40 60.67 -7.09
CA ALA A 24 0.79 59.60 -6.17
C ALA A 24 1.32 60.21 -4.86
N GLY A 25 0.39 60.57 -3.99
CA GLY A 25 0.67 60.97 -2.62
C GLY A 25 -0.40 60.40 -1.70
N ASN A 26 0.04 59.59 -0.74
CA ASN A 26 -0.69 59.01 0.40
C ASN A 26 -1.47 57.71 0.09
N VAL A 27 -1.10 56.60 0.74
CA VAL A 27 -1.63 56.21 2.06
C VAL A 27 -0.79 55.07 2.64
N ARG A 28 -0.56 55.19 3.95
CA ARG A 28 0.14 54.30 4.85
C ARG A 28 -0.86 53.27 5.41
N GLY A 29 -0.45 52.00 5.53
CA GLY A 29 -0.78 51.18 6.70
C GLY A 29 -1.61 49.90 6.51
N ILE A 30 -1.13 48.88 7.24
CA ILE A 30 -1.85 47.90 8.07
C ILE A 30 -1.71 46.42 7.65
N ASN A 31 -1.16 45.68 8.60
CA ASN A 31 -0.95 44.23 8.72
C ASN A 31 -2.24 43.39 8.75
N SER A 32 -2.14 42.12 8.38
CA SER A 32 -2.59 40.91 9.14
C SER A 32 -2.33 39.65 8.28
N ARG A 33 -1.45 38.70 8.65
CA ARG A 33 -1.72 37.48 9.48
C ARG A 33 -2.92 36.67 8.96
N HIS A 34 -2.93 35.34 8.78
CA HIS A 34 -2.19 34.21 9.36
C HIS A 34 -2.54 32.92 8.57
N MET A 35 -1.72 31.85 8.69
CA MET A 35 -2.03 30.38 8.72
C MET A 35 -0.88 29.61 8.01
N SER A 36 -0.36 28.44 8.41
CA SER A 36 0.11 27.87 9.70
C SER A 36 0.57 26.43 9.38
N GLN A 37 1.75 26.00 9.83
CA GLN A 37 2.14 24.60 10.13
C GLN A 37 3.55 24.63 10.76
N THR A 38 3.69 24.56 12.09
CA THR A 38 3.93 23.38 12.95
C THR A 38 5.23 22.60 12.67
N GLY A 39 6.13 22.56 13.66
CA GLY A 39 7.21 21.57 13.77
C GLY A 39 8.49 22.10 14.45
N SER A 40 8.60 21.96 15.76
CA SER A 40 9.75 22.34 16.60
C SER A 40 10.96 21.41 16.44
N THR A 41 12.20 21.92 16.60
CA THR A 41 13.15 21.54 17.69
C THR A 41 14.53 22.22 17.55
N SER A 42 15.00 22.75 18.68
CA SER A 42 16.39 22.95 19.16
C SER A 42 17.50 23.57 18.28
N SER A 43 17.82 24.82 18.64
CA SER A 43 19.12 25.48 18.89
C SER A 43 20.44 24.70 18.71
N ILE A 44 21.44 25.32 18.04
CA ILE A 44 22.60 26.02 18.65
C ILE A 44 23.59 26.46 17.54
N SER A 45 24.09 27.68 17.69
CA SER A 45 25.05 28.39 16.86
C SER A 45 26.37 27.65 16.60
N GLY A 46 26.80 27.62 15.33
CA GLY A 46 28.16 27.26 14.92
C GLY A 46 29.00 28.51 14.67
N SER A 47 29.93 28.79 15.57
CA SER A 47 31.09 29.65 15.31
C SER A 47 32.29 28.78 14.94
N GLN A 48 33.01 29.25 13.92
CA GLN A 48 34.17 28.61 13.34
C GLN A 48 35.32 28.46 14.34
N ILE A 49 35.92 27.27 14.42
CA ILE A 49 37.26 27.06 14.92
C ILE A 49 37.97 26.13 13.93
N SER A 50 39.00 26.68 13.29
CA SER A 50 40.01 25.98 12.50
C SER A 50 41.09 25.49 13.46
N LEU A 51 41.55 24.25 13.31
CA LEU A 51 42.67 23.70 14.06
C LEU A 51 43.53 22.84 13.12
N ASP A 52 44.52 23.50 12.53
CA ASP A 52 45.74 22.90 12.02
C ASP A 52 46.80 23.01 13.11
N GLY A 53 47.55 21.95 13.32
CA GLY A 53 48.56 21.83 14.37
C GLY A 53 49.78 21.13 13.84
N SER A 54 50.81 21.92 13.52
CA SER A 54 52.21 21.49 13.65
C SER A 54 53.09 22.72 13.86
N ARG A 55 53.88 22.71 14.95
CA ARG A 55 55.30 23.08 15.02
C ARG A 55 55.72 23.46 16.45
N GLU A 56 56.88 22.92 16.82
CA GLU A 56 57.63 23.04 18.07
C GLU A 56 58.00 24.49 18.43
N GLU A 57 58.09 24.80 19.73
CA GLU A 57 59.30 25.36 20.36
C GLU A 57 59.21 25.42 21.90
N ASN A 58 60.38 25.32 22.53
CA ASN A 58 60.68 25.28 23.96
C ASN A 58 60.28 26.57 24.72
N ILE A 59 60.05 26.46 26.04
CA ILE A 59 60.74 27.19 27.15
C ILE A 59 60.11 26.84 28.52
N ALA A 60 61.01 26.51 29.45
CA ALA A 60 61.00 26.34 30.91
C ALA A 60 59.81 26.75 31.83
N SER A 61 59.41 25.77 32.68
CA SER A 61 59.27 25.79 34.17
C SER A 61 58.18 26.64 34.88
N PRO A 62 57.81 26.34 36.16
CA PRO A 62 57.92 25.09 36.96
C PRO A 62 56.62 24.69 37.73
N LEU A 63 56.52 23.41 38.13
CA LEU A 63 55.55 22.89 39.10
C LEU A 63 56.12 22.92 40.54
N PRO A 64 55.28 23.03 41.58
CA PRO A 64 55.71 23.09 42.98
C PRO A 64 55.88 21.67 43.61
N PRO A 65 56.77 21.49 44.60
CA PRO A 65 57.01 20.20 45.25
C PRO A 65 56.30 20.12 46.60
N VAL A 66 55.56 19.04 46.88
CA VAL A 66 55.29 18.62 48.27
C VAL A 66 55.26 17.09 48.32
N SER A 67 56.35 16.54 48.85
CA SER A 67 56.47 15.19 49.40
C SER A 67 55.92 15.16 50.83
N LEU A 68 55.16 14.10 51.13
CA LEU A 68 54.60 13.82 52.45
C LEU A 68 55.67 13.66 53.55
N GLU A 69 55.34 14.24 54.69
CA GLU A 69 55.93 14.05 56.01
C GLU A 69 55.98 12.58 56.45
N LYS A 70 57.06 12.22 57.15
CA LYS A 70 56.94 11.35 58.32
C LYS A 70 57.93 11.78 59.39
N ASP A 71 57.37 12.44 60.39
CA ASP A 71 57.93 12.86 61.66
C ASP A 71 58.33 11.70 62.58
N THR A 72 58.99 12.10 63.67
CA THR A 72 59.31 11.41 64.95
C THR A 72 60.54 10.50 64.93
N SER A 73 61.73 10.92 65.36
CA SER A 73 62.23 11.59 66.59
C SER A 73 62.57 10.66 67.77
N PHE A 74 63.73 10.96 68.36
CA PHE A 74 64.21 10.71 69.73
C PHE A 74 64.98 9.42 70.06
N ASP A 75 66.30 9.66 70.21
CA ASP A 75 67.14 9.39 71.39
C ASP A 75 67.06 8.04 72.10
N LEU A 76 68.22 7.37 72.21
CA LEU A 76 68.82 7.09 73.52
C LEU A 76 70.28 6.63 73.42
N LYS A 77 71.10 7.45 74.07
CA LYS A 77 72.43 7.22 74.65
C LYS A 77 72.57 5.88 75.37
N LEU A 78 73.86 5.55 75.59
CA LEU A 78 74.41 4.69 76.67
C LEU A 78 74.15 3.21 76.42
N ASN A 79 75.18 2.47 76.04
CA ASN A 79 76.31 2.01 76.87
C ASN A 79 76.11 0.51 77.02
N ASP A 80 77.22 -0.18 76.87
CA ASP A 80 77.60 -1.34 77.66
C ASP A 80 76.50 -2.26 78.17
N ASN A 81 76.63 -3.51 77.72
CA ASN A 81 76.59 -4.64 78.64
C ASN A 81 75.28 -4.75 79.43
N MET A 82 74.20 -5.02 78.70
CA MET A 82 73.53 -6.27 79.01
C MET A 82 73.84 -7.25 77.90
N GLN A 83 74.74 -8.19 78.20
CA GLN A 83 74.85 -9.44 77.47
C GLN A 83 73.46 -10.10 77.51
N LEU A 84 72.63 -9.76 76.53
CA LEU A 84 71.66 -10.71 76.01
C LEU A 84 72.49 -11.94 75.65
N SER A 85 72.18 -13.08 76.25
CA SER A 85 72.84 -14.32 75.88
C SER A 85 72.79 -14.47 74.37
N ALA A 86 73.83 -15.02 73.73
CA ALA A 86 73.85 -15.24 72.29
C ALA A 86 72.60 -15.99 71.78
N LYS A 87 71.88 -16.72 72.67
CA LYS A 87 70.57 -17.32 72.39
C LYS A 87 69.41 -16.32 72.31
N ASP A 88 69.40 -15.26 73.10
CA ASP A 88 68.34 -14.24 73.12
C ASP A 88 68.49 -13.23 71.97
N ILE A 89 69.72 -12.86 71.62
CA ILE A 89 70.01 -12.08 70.40
C ILE A 89 69.59 -12.89 69.17
N LYS A 90 69.98 -14.16 69.08
CA LYS A 90 69.60 -15.03 67.95
C LYS A 90 68.10 -15.29 67.87
N LYS A 91 67.38 -15.32 69.01
CA LYS A 91 65.91 -15.39 69.03
C LYS A 91 65.28 -14.09 68.55
N LEU A 92 65.83 -12.93 68.93
CA LEU A 92 65.36 -11.62 68.48
C LEU A 92 65.65 -11.40 66.99
N GLU A 93 66.84 -11.76 66.51
CA GLU A 93 67.21 -11.74 65.08
C GLU A 93 66.32 -12.68 64.27
N ASN A 94 66.09 -13.91 64.72
CA ASN A 94 65.17 -14.83 64.04
C ASN A 94 63.73 -14.27 64.00
N ARG A 95 63.30 -13.59 65.07
CA ARG A 95 61.97 -12.97 65.16
C ARG A 95 61.90 -11.73 64.27
N GLU A 96 62.96 -10.93 64.20
CA GLU A 96 63.11 -9.78 63.31
C GLU A 96 63.13 -10.22 61.85
N ASP A 97 63.89 -11.24 61.49
CA ASP A 97 63.92 -11.84 60.15
C ASP A 97 62.56 -12.42 59.77
N GLU A 98 61.86 -13.03 60.73
CA GLU A 98 60.47 -13.44 60.54
C GLU A 98 59.53 -12.26 60.29
N TRP A 99 59.67 -11.15 61.04
CA TRP A 99 58.88 -9.93 60.83
C TRP A 99 59.23 -9.24 59.52
N ARG A 100 60.50 -9.18 59.12
CA ARG A 100 60.96 -8.68 57.81
C ARG A 100 60.42 -9.55 56.69
N LYS A 101 60.45 -10.88 56.82
CA LYS A 101 59.83 -11.79 55.83
C LYS A 101 58.31 -11.60 55.76
N ARG A 102 57.63 -11.42 56.89
CA ARG A 102 56.17 -11.15 56.91
C ARG A 102 55.84 -9.79 56.29
N LEU A 103 56.64 -8.75 56.55
CA LEU A 103 56.48 -7.42 55.99
C LEU A 103 56.76 -7.44 54.47
N ALA A 104 57.88 -8.00 54.04
CA ALA A 104 58.22 -8.16 52.62
C ALA A 104 57.16 -9.00 51.87
N LYS A 105 56.61 -10.05 52.52
CA LYS A 105 55.48 -10.80 51.97
C LYS A 105 54.21 -9.95 51.85
N LYS A 106 53.92 -9.11 52.85
CA LYS A 106 52.77 -8.18 52.81
C LYS A 106 52.94 -7.08 51.77
N GLU A 107 54.15 -6.54 51.61
CA GLU A 107 54.50 -5.57 50.58
C GLU A 107 54.41 -6.20 49.19
N ALA A 108 54.92 -7.41 49.00
CA ALA A 108 54.75 -8.16 47.76
C ALA A 108 53.28 -8.50 47.46
N GLU A 109 52.48 -8.85 48.47
CA GLU A 109 51.03 -9.04 48.33
C GLU A 109 50.31 -7.73 47.94
N LEU A 110 50.72 -6.58 48.48
CA LEU A 110 50.17 -5.27 48.12
C LEU A 110 50.58 -4.84 46.72
N MET A 111 51.86 -4.99 46.36
CA MET A 111 52.35 -4.74 44.99
C MET A 111 51.61 -5.60 43.98
N LYS A 112 51.48 -6.91 44.23
CA LYS A 112 50.72 -7.80 43.35
C LYS A 112 49.23 -7.43 43.25
N ARG A 113 48.63 -6.89 44.32
CA ARG A 113 47.26 -6.35 44.27
C ARG A 113 47.17 -5.05 43.46
N MET A 114 48.18 -4.19 43.53
CA MET A 114 48.26 -2.95 42.75
C MET A 114 48.47 -3.25 41.27
N GLU A 115 49.45 -4.11 40.94
CA GLU A 115 49.69 -4.58 39.57
C GLU A 115 48.43 -5.21 38.97
N LYS A 116 47.76 -6.09 39.72
CA LYS A 116 46.49 -6.68 39.27
C LYS A 116 45.41 -5.62 39.01
N LYS A 117 45.29 -4.61 39.87
CA LYS A 117 44.34 -3.51 39.65
C LYS A 117 44.72 -2.67 38.43
N GLU A 118 46.00 -2.37 38.23
CA GLU A 118 46.49 -1.65 37.06
C GLU A 118 46.22 -2.42 35.77
N GLU A 119 46.44 -3.73 35.76
CA GLU A 119 46.09 -4.63 34.65
C GLU A 119 44.59 -4.68 34.39
N ASP A 120 43.77 -4.83 35.45
CA ASP A 120 42.31 -4.79 35.34
C ASP A 120 41.82 -3.44 34.77
N TRP A 121 42.43 -2.32 35.18
CA TRP A 121 42.13 -0.99 34.63
C TRP A 121 42.57 -0.84 33.18
N LYS A 122 43.73 -1.38 32.81
CA LYS A 122 44.25 -1.36 31.44
C LYS A 122 43.37 -2.18 30.49
N VAL A 123 42.90 -3.34 30.94
CA VAL A 123 41.92 -4.16 30.20
C VAL A 123 40.59 -3.41 30.04
N ARG A 124 40.04 -2.83 31.12
CA ARG A 124 38.81 -2.03 31.04
C ARG A 124 38.93 -0.82 30.12
N PHE A 125 40.10 -0.16 30.11
CA PHE A 125 40.38 0.96 29.22
C PHE A 125 40.42 0.51 27.75
N LEU A 126 41.12 -0.58 27.44
CA LEU A 126 41.16 -1.17 26.09
C LEU A 126 39.78 -1.64 25.62
N GLU A 127 38.95 -2.19 26.51
CA GLU A 127 37.57 -2.55 26.20
C GLU A 127 36.74 -1.31 25.87
N LYS A 128 36.87 -0.23 26.66
CA LYS A 128 36.19 1.05 26.38
C LYS A 128 36.66 1.68 25.07
N GLU A 129 37.95 1.65 24.79
CA GLU A 129 38.52 2.14 23.53
C GLU A 129 37.96 1.35 22.33
N LYS A 130 37.86 0.02 22.44
CA LYS A 130 37.22 -0.83 21.41
C LYS A 130 35.73 -0.51 21.24
N GLU A 131 34.99 -0.26 22.32
CA GLU A 131 33.59 0.15 22.26
C GLU A 131 33.44 1.50 21.53
N TRP A 132 34.27 2.48 21.88
CA TRP A 132 34.24 3.81 21.27
C TRP A 132 34.59 3.73 19.78
N LYS A 133 35.60 2.94 19.42
CA LYS A 133 35.97 2.72 18.02
C LYS A 133 34.83 2.12 17.20
N LYS A 134 34.08 1.15 17.77
CA LYS A 134 32.89 0.59 17.11
C LYS A 134 31.76 1.62 16.92
N VAL A 135 31.56 2.50 17.91
CA VAL A 135 30.55 3.58 17.81
C VAL A 135 30.93 4.58 16.72
N VAL A 136 32.18 5.02 16.68
CA VAL A 136 32.69 5.92 15.63
C VAL A 136 32.59 5.27 14.26
N GLU A 137 33.00 4.01 14.12
CA GLU A 137 32.90 3.28 12.84
C GLU A 137 31.44 3.13 12.38
N LYS A 138 30.50 2.95 13.33
CA LYS A 138 29.07 2.90 13.01
C LYS A 138 28.55 4.28 12.55
N GLN A 139 28.93 5.35 13.23
CA GLN A 139 28.56 6.72 12.85
C GLN A 139 29.14 7.12 11.50
N GLU A 140 30.38 6.72 11.18
CA GLU A 140 31.01 6.96 9.88
C GLU A 140 30.26 6.23 8.76
N LYS A 141 29.85 4.98 9.00
CA LYS A 141 29.03 4.21 8.04
C LYS A 141 27.66 4.83 7.82
N GLU A 142 27.00 5.28 8.89
CA GLU A 142 25.70 5.98 8.79
C GLU A 142 25.84 7.31 8.04
N LYS A 143 26.89 8.09 8.32
CA LYS A 143 27.21 9.33 7.60
C LYS A 143 27.41 9.08 6.11
N ASN A 144 28.25 8.11 5.74
CA ASN A 144 28.50 7.78 4.33
C ASN A 144 27.23 7.34 3.60
N LYS A 145 26.36 6.58 4.27
CA LYS A 145 25.07 6.17 3.71
C LYS A 145 24.17 7.37 3.44
N ILE A 146 24.08 8.32 4.38
CA ILE A 146 23.30 9.55 4.20
C ILE A 146 23.88 10.41 3.08
N GLU A 147 25.21 10.50 2.96
CA GLU A 147 25.88 11.24 1.88
C GLU A 147 25.62 10.61 0.49
N GLU A 148 25.55 9.29 0.40
CA GLU A 148 25.16 8.58 -0.83
C GLU A 148 23.69 8.81 -1.19
N GLU A 149 22.79 8.71 -0.20
CA GLU A 149 21.36 9.02 -0.38
C GLU A 149 21.17 10.47 -0.83
N LEU A 150 21.91 11.43 -0.24
CA LEU A 150 21.87 12.84 -0.63
C LEU A 150 22.35 13.05 -2.07
N ARG A 151 23.46 12.41 -2.46
CA ARG A 151 23.95 12.45 -3.86
C ARG A 151 22.94 11.87 -4.84
N HIS A 152 22.29 10.77 -4.48
CA HIS A 152 21.26 10.16 -5.31
C HIS A 152 20.04 11.08 -5.47
N VAL A 153 19.56 11.68 -4.38
CA VAL A 153 18.45 12.65 -4.40
C VAL A 153 18.82 13.89 -5.22
N GLU A 154 20.03 14.41 -5.10
CA GLU A 154 20.49 15.54 -5.93
C GLU A 154 20.56 15.19 -7.41
N SER A 155 21.03 13.99 -7.78
CA SER A 155 21.05 13.53 -9.16
C SER A 155 19.64 13.44 -9.73
N SER A 156 18.72 12.84 -8.97
CA SER A 156 17.30 12.72 -9.36
C SER A 156 16.63 14.09 -9.47
N LYS A 157 16.93 15.02 -8.55
CA LYS A 157 16.46 16.41 -8.62
C LYS A 157 16.92 17.10 -9.90
N ARG A 158 18.22 17.02 -10.24
CA ARG A 158 18.74 17.62 -11.49
C ARG A 158 18.07 17.03 -12.73
N SER A 159 17.82 15.71 -12.75
CA SER A 159 17.12 15.06 -13.85
C SER A 159 15.67 15.55 -13.98
N LEU A 160 14.97 15.73 -12.86
CA LEU A 160 13.59 16.25 -12.86
C LEU A 160 13.54 17.72 -13.26
N GLU A 161 14.52 18.53 -12.86
CA GLU A 161 14.63 19.93 -13.28
C GLU A 161 14.87 20.06 -14.80
N LEU A 162 15.68 19.17 -15.39
CA LEU A 162 15.84 19.08 -16.84
C LEU A 162 14.54 18.69 -17.54
N ALA A 163 13.88 17.63 -17.08
CA ALA A 163 12.60 17.20 -17.64
C ALA A 163 11.52 18.29 -17.53
N LEU A 164 11.53 19.08 -16.44
CA LEU A 164 10.63 20.22 -16.26
C LEU A 164 10.92 21.33 -17.29
N LYS A 165 12.19 21.66 -17.53
CA LYS A 165 12.58 22.65 -18.55
C LYS A 165 12.16 22.20 -19.95
N ASP A 166 12.39 20.93 -20.30
CA ASP A 166 11.97 20.38 -21.59
C ASP A 166 10.45 20.48 -21.74
N ALA A 167 9.69 20.12 -20.69
CA ALA A 167 8.23 20.25 -20.69
C ALA A 167 7.77 21.71 -20.84
N GLU A 168 8.45 22.66 -20.20
CA GLU A 168 8.17 24.10 -20.37
C GLU A 168 8.47 24.59 -21.79
N GLU A 169 9.51 24.09 -22.44
CA GLU A 169 9.81 24.40 -23.84
C GLU A 169 8.78 23.81 -24.79
N TYR A 170 8.35 22.56 -24.59
CA TYR A 170 7.25 21.97 -25.36
C TYR A 170 5.95 22.76 -25.19
N LYS A 171 5.65 23.22 -23.96
CA LYS A 171 4.49 24.08 -23.70
C LYS A 171 4.56 25.39 -24.48
N LYS A 172 5.73 26.04 -24.54
CA LYS A 172 5.93 27.27 -25.33
C LYS A 172 5.74 27.01 -26.83
N LYS A 173 6.29 25.91 -27.35
CA LYS A 173 6.11 25.52 -28.76
C LYS A 173 4.64 25.27 -29.09
N LEU A 174 3.90 24.60 -28.19
CA LEU A 174 2.46 24.39 -28.35
C LEU A 174 1.67 25.70 -28.42
N TYR A 175 2.00 26.69 -27.58
CA TYR A 175 1.36 28.00 -27.68
C TYR A 175 1.70 28.73 -28.98
N SER A 176 2.95 28.67 -29.44
CA SER A 176 3.32 29.22 -30.74
C SER A 176 2.51 28.59 -31.88
N PHE A 177 2.41 27.25 -31.89
CA PHE A 177 1.60 26.56 -32.91
C PHE A 177 0.12 26.91 -32.82
N GLN A 178 -0.40 27.13 -31.61
CA GLN A 178 -1.77 27.58 -31.42
C GLN A 178 -1.97 29.00 -31.97
N GLU A 179 -1.07 29.94 -31.68
CA GLU A 179 -1.11 31.30 -32.21
C GLU A 179 -1.01 31.31 -33.74
N ASP A 180 -0.11 30.51 -34.32
CA ASP A 180 0.04 30.37 -35.77
C ASP A 180 -1.23 29.78 -36.42
N ALA A 181 -1.87 28.80 -35.77
CA ALA A 181 -3.13 28.23 -36.23
C ALA A 181 -4.28 29.23 -36.20
N GLU A 182 -4.40 30.02 -35.11
CA GLU A 182 -5.40 31.09 -34.99
C GLU A 182 -5.17 32.19 -36.05
N GLN A 183 -3.92 32.53 -36.35
CA GLN A 183 -3.59 33.47 -37.43
C GLN A 183 -3.99 32.93 -38.81
N LEU A 184 -3.68 31.66 -39.10
CA LEU A 184 -4.08 31.00 -40.34
C LEU A 184 -5.60 30.96 -40.50
N GLU A 185 -6.34 30.66 -39.43
CA GLU A 185 -7.80 30.70 -39.42
C GLU A 185 -8.34 32.12 -39.66
N GLY A 186 -7.68 33.13 -39.09
CA GLY A 186 -7.95 34.54 -39.35
C GLY A 186 -7.77 34.93 -40.83
N PHE A 187 -6.66 34.50 -41.45
CA PHE A 187 -6.42 34.72 -42.88
C PHE A 187 -7.44 33.99 -43.76
N GLN A 188 -7.73 32.73 -43.47
CA GLN A 188 -8.77 31.97 -44.18
C GLN A 188 -10.13 32.64 -44.09
N THR A 189 -10.52 33.14 -42.92
CA THR A 189 -11.78 33.87 -42.73
C THR A 189 -11.81 35.15 -43.57
N GLN A 190 -10.69 35.89 -43.63
CA GLN A 190 -10.58 37.09 -44.44
C GLN A 190 -10.67 36.77 -45.94
N GLU A 191 -9.98 35.73 -46.41
CA GLU A 191 -10.03 35.28 -47.80
C GLU A 191 -11.42 34.80 -48.19
N MET A 192 -12.08 34.03 -47.32
CA MET A 192 -13.46 33.61 -47.53
C MET A 192 -14.42 34.80 -47.62
N ALA A 193 -14.24 35.84 -46.80
CA ALA A 193 -15.03 37.06 -46.90
C ALA A 193 -14.78 37.80 -48.23
N LYS A 194 -13.53 37.88 -48.70
CA LYS A 194 -13.19 38.47 -50.00
C LYS A 194 -13.81 37.68 -51.16
N ILE A 195 -13.69 36.35 -51.14
CA ILE A 195 -14.31 35.47 -52.14
C ILE A 195 -15.82 35.64 -52.15
N LYS A 196 -16.45 35.67 -50.97
CA LYS A 196 -17.90 35.89 -50.84
C LYS A 196 -18.33 37.24 -51.42
N HIS A 197 -17.58 38.31 -51.17
CA HIS A 197 -17.85 39.63 -51.75
C HIS A 197 -17.69 39.65 -53.27
N LEU A 198 -16.62 39.03 -53.79
CA LEU A 198 -16.39 38.92 -55.24
C LEU A 198 -17.48 38.10 -55.92
N LEU A 199 -17.91 37.00 -55.30
CA LEU A 199 -18.99 36.17 -55.80
C LEU A 199 -20.31 36.95 -55.84
N LEU A 200 -20.68 37.63 -54.77
CA LEU A 200 -21.86 38.50 -54.71
C LEU A 200 -21.82 39.59 -55.79
N ALA A 201 -20.66 40.24 -55.98
CA ALA A 201 -20.50 41.25 -57.03
C ALA A 201 -20.67 40.64 -58.44
N LYS A 202 -20.19 39.41 -58.65
CA LYS A 202 -20.35 38.70 -59.93
C LYS A 202 -21.78 38.23 -60.15
N GLU A 203 -22.46 37.76 -59.11
CA GLU A 203 -23.87 37.41 -59.16
C GLU A 203 -24.72 38.63 -59.54
N GLN A 204 -24.46 39.79 -58.93
CA GLN A 204 -25.14 41.03 -59.28
C GLN A 204 -24.84 41.46 -60.73
N GLU A 205 -23.58 41.39 -61.18
CA GLU A 205 -23.21 41.71 -62.57
C GLU A 205 -23.92 40.80 -63.58
N VAL A 206 -24.06 39.51 -63.27
CA VAL A 206 -24.79 38.53 -64.09
C VAL A 206 -26.28 38.85 -64.12
N GLU A 207 -26.86 39.21 -62.98
CA GLU A 207 -28.28 39.59 -62.88
C GLU A 207 -28.55 40.86 -63.70
N GLU A 208 -27.70 41.88 -63.58
CA GLU A 208 -27.78 43.10 -64.39
C GLU A 208 -27.67 42.78 -65.89
N LYS A 209 -26.70 41.96 -66.32
CA LYS A 209 -26.57 41.52 -67.72
C LYS A 209 -27.79 40.74 -68.20
N SER A 210 -28.35 39.89 -67.35
CA SER A 210 -29.59 39.15 -67.64
C SER A 210 -30.78 40.09 -67.86
N HIS A 211 -30.90 41.14 -67.05
CA HIS A 211 -31.91 42.19 -67.25
C HIS A 211 -31.71 42.95 -68.56
N HIS A 212 -30.49 43.35 -68.88
CA HIS A 212 -30.18 44.02 -70.15
C HIS A 212 -30.49 43.13 -71.35
N LEU A 213 -30.15 41.84 -71.29
CA LEU A 213 -30.46 40.87 -72.35
C LEU A 213 -31.97 40.72 -72.55
N LYS A 214 -32.75 40.63 -71.47
CA LYS A 214 -34.22 40.57 -71.53
C LYS A 214 -34.80 41.83 -72.17
N ALA A 215 -34.30 43.01 -71.81
CA ALA A 215 -34.75 44.27 -72.39
C ALA A 215 -34.43 44.34 -73.89
N ALA A 216 -33.20 44.01 -74.30
CA ALA A 216 -32.80 43.97 -75.70
C ALA A 216 -33.62 42.93 -76.50
N THR A 217 -33.93 41.78 -75.91
CA THR A 217 -34.77 40.75 -76.55
C THR A 217 -36.19 41.27 -76.77
N ALA A 218 -36.77 41.95 -75.78
CA ALA A 218 -38.09 42.57 -75.90
C ALA A 218 -38.12 43.67 -76.98
N GLU A 219 -37.06 44.47 -77.08
CA GLU A 219 -36.92 45.49 -78.13
C GLU A 219 -36.82 44.83 -79.53
N ILE A 220 -36.02 43.77 -79.67
CA ILE A 220 -35.94 43.00 -80.92
C ILE A 220 -37.31 42.47 -81.32
N ASP A 221 -38.09 41.93 -80.39
CA ASP A 221 -39.41 41.39 -80.70
C ASP A 221 -40.41 42.50 -81.06
N SER A 222 -40.30 43.67 -80.43
CA SER A 222 -41.05 44.86 -80.84
C SER A 222 -40.69 45.29 -82.26
N LEU A 223 -39.39 45.41 -82.59
CA LEU A 223 -38.93 45.75 -83.94
C LEU A 223 -39.34 44.71 -84.98
N LYS A 224 -39.30 43.41 -84.66
CA LYS A 224 -39.82 42.35 -85.55
C LYS A 224 -41.31 42.52 -85.81
N SER A 225 -42.09 42.87 -84.78
CA SER A 225 -43.53 43.12 -84.95
C SER A 225 -43.77 44.33 -85.87
N GLU A 226 -42.95 45.38 -85.74
CA GLU A 226 -43.02 46.58 -86.57
C GLU A 226 -42.59 46.31 -88.01
N VAL A 227 -41.52 45.55 -88.23
CA VAL A 227 -41.12 45.07 -89.58
C VAL A 227 -42.24 44.24 -90.21
N SER A 228 -42.88 43.36 -89.43
CA SER A 228 -44.01 42.56 -89.91
C SER A 228 -45.22 43.42 -90.29
N ARG A 229 -45.45 44.52 -89.57
CA ARG A 229 -46.47 45.53 -89.90
C ARG A 229 -46.12 46.27 -91.20
N LEU A 230 -44.87 46.71 -91.34
CA LEU A 230 -44.39 47.44 -92.52
C LEU A 230 -44.44 46.60 -93.80
N ARG A 231 -44.10 45.30 -93.73
CA ARG A 231 -44.22 44.38 -94.88
C ARG A 231 -45.62 44.35 -95.49
N ARG A 232 -46.68 44.50 -94.69
CA ARG A 232 -48.05 44.55 -95.22
C ARG A 232 -48.30 45.78 -96.09
N TYR A 233 -47.71 46.92 -95.73
CA TYR A 233 -47.81 48.13 -96.56
C TYR A 233 -47.00 48.01 -97.84
N GLU A 234 -45.89 47.26 -97.83
CA GLU A 234 -45.15 46.95 -99.05
C GLU A 234 -46.00 46.11 -100.02
N ASP A 235 -46.72 45.11 -99.50
CA ASP A 235 -47.68 44.32 -100.30
C ASP A 235 -48.82 45.21 -100.84
N GLU A 236 -49.39 46.10 -100.02
CA GLU A 236 -50.42 47.06 -100.46
C GLU A 236 -49.88 48.02 -101.53
N LEU A 237 -48.66 48.53 -101.38
CA LEU A 237 -48.02 49.41 -102.35
C LEU A 237 -47.79 48.69 -103.68
N ASN A 238 -47.33 47.44 -103.65
CA ASN A 238 -47.17 46.62 -104.84
C ASN A 238 -48.51 46.43 -105.57
N ASN A 239 -49.59 46.13 -104.84
CA ASN A 239 -50.93 46.02 -105.43
C ASN A 239 -51.38 47.34 -106.10
N VAL A 240 -51.17 48.48 -105.45
CA VAL A 240 -51.49 49.80 -106.03
C VAL A 240 -50.63 50.09 -107.26
N GLN A 241 -49.37 49.68 -107.26
CA GLN A 241 -48.49 49.82 -108.43
C GLN A 241 -48.99 48.98 -109.61
N ASP A 242 -49.38 47.72 -109.38
CA ASP A 242 -49.97 46.84 -110.40
C ASP A 242 -51.29 47.43 -110.96
N GLU A 243 -52.15 47.96 -110.10
CA GLU A 243 -53.37 48.67 -110.51
C GLU A 243 -53.06 49.91 -111.36
N MET A 244 -52.05 50.68 -110.99
CA MET A 244 -51.61 51.85 -111.78
C MET A 244 -51.03 51.46 -113.14
N GLU A 245 -50.26 50.37 -113.21
CA GLU A 245 -49.73 49.85 -114.47
C GLU A 245 -50.85 49.33 -115.38
N THR A 246 -51.82 48.60 -114.84
CA THR A 246 -52.98 48.14 -115.60
C THR A 246 -53.82 49.31 -116.14
N LEU A 247 -54.04 50.36 -115.34
CA LEU A 247 -54.70 51.61 -115.77
C LEU A 247 -53.90 52.36 -116.83
N ARG A 248 -52.56 52.41 -116.72
CA ARG A 248 -51.72 53.01 -117.77
C ARG A 248 -51.84 52.24 -119.08
N HIS A 249 -51.81 50.91 -119.03
CA HIS A 249 -51.98 50.08 -120.22
C HIS A 249 -53.37 50.21 -120.85
N SER A 250 -54.44 50.29 -120.05
CA SER A 250 -55.80 50.52 -120.57
C SER A 250 -55.92 51.90 -121.24
N THR A 251 -55.47 52.95 -120.54
CA THR A 251 -55.49 54.33 -121.06
C THR A 251 -54.66 54.48 -122.34
N GLN A 252 -53.47 53.87 -122.39
CA GLN A 252 -52.63 53.88 -123.59
C GLN A 252 -53.30 53.17 -124.76
N ARG A 253 -54.00 52.06 -124.50
CA ARG A 253 -54.74 51.31 -125.53
C ARG A 253 -55.90 52.14 -126.08
N GLU A 254 -56.68 52.79 -125.21
CA GLU A 254 -57.77 53.70 -125.60
C GLU A 254 -57.22 54.89 -126.41
N ARG A 255 -56.12 55.49 -125.97
CA ARG A 255 -55.46 56.59 -126.69
C ARG A 255 -55.02 56.17 -128.09
N ALA A 256 -54.44 54.98 -128.23
CA ALA A 256 -54.05 54.44 -129.54
C ALA A 256 -55.26 54.21 -130.45
N GLN A 257 -56.37 53.71 -129.90
CA GLN A 257 -57.63 53.53 -130.64
C GLN A 257 -58.21 54.88 -131.11
N LEU A 258 -58.30 55.87 -130.22
CA LEU A 258 -58.78 57.22 -130.56
C LEU A 258 -57.87 57.89 -131.59
N SER A 259 -56.55 57.72 -131.48
CA SER A 259 -55.61 58.25 -132.47
C SER A 259 -55.80 57.63 -133.86
N CYS A 260 -56.11 56.33 -133.94
CA CYS A 260 -56.41 55.67 -135.22
C CYS A 260 -57.73 56.20 -135.81
N GLN A 261 -58.76 56.40 -134.98
CA GLN A 261 -60.03 56.98 -135.41
C GLN A 261 -59.86 58.42 -135.91
N LEU A 262 -59.09 59.24 -135.19
CA LEU A 262 -58.78 60.60 -135.62
C LEU A 262 -58.09 60.61 -136.98
N ALA A 263 -57.06 59.79 -137.17
CA ALA A 263 -56.37 59.69 -138.46
C ALA A 263 -57.29 59.29 -139.62
N GLN A 264 -58.24 58.37 -139.38
CA GLN A 264 -59.27 58.00 -140.37
C GLN A 264 -60.14 59.21 -140.75
N THR A 265 -60.64 59.96 -139.76
CA THR A 265 -61.45 61.16 -140.02
C THR A 265 -60.67 62.29 -140.71
N GLU A 266 -59.40 62.47 -140.38
CA GLU A 266 -58.53 63.48 -141.02
C GLU A 266 -58.30 63.16 -142.51
N GLU A 267 -58.14 61.88 -142.86
CA GLU A 267 -58.05 61.42 -144.26
C GLU A 267 -59.32 61.75 -145.05
N GLU A 268 -60.48 61.46 -144.46
CA GLU A 268 -61.78 61.79 -145.06
C GLU A 268 -61.93 63.29 -145.32
N VAL A 269 -61.55 64.13 -144.34
CA VAL A 269 -61.57 65.59 -144.47
C VAL A 269 -60.63 66.06 -145.58
N ARG A 270 -59.42 65.50 -145.69
CA ARG A 270 -58.45 65.87 -146.73
C ARG A 270 -58.99 65.57 -148.12
N HIS A 271 -59.54 64.37 -148.32
CA HIS A 271 -60.17 63.98 -149.57
C HIS A 271 -61.33 64.91 -149.97
N LEU A 272 -62.14 65.35 -149.01
CA LEU A 272 -63.19 66.35 -149.26
C LEU A 272 -62.64 67.72 -149.64
N LYS A 273 -61.56 68.18 -149.01
CA LYS A 273 -60.92 69.47 -149.33
C LYS A 273 -60.35 69.51 -150.74
N ASP A 274 -59.63 68.47 -151.16
CA ASP A 274 -59.05 68.39 -152.51
C ASP A 274 -60.13 68.49 -153.60
N LYS A 275 -61.29 67.89 -153.35
CA LYS A 275 -62.45 67.98 -154.23
C LYS A 275 -62.97 69.42 -154.39
N VAL A 276 -62.94 70.23 -153.33
CA VAL A 276 -63.36 71.65 -153.36
C VAL A 276 -62.37 72.48 -154.18
N PHE A 277 -61.07 72.31 -153.95
CA PHE A 277 -60.03 73.09 -154.64
C PHE A 277 -60.10 72.97 -156.17
N VAL A 278 -60.32 71.77 -156.69
CA VAL A 278 -60.46 71.53 -158.15
C VAL A 278 -61.67 72.28 -158.73
N LEU A 279 -62.75 72.42 -157.96
CA LEU A 279 -63.94 73.16 -158.38
C LEU A 279 -63.66 74.67 -158.46
N GLU A 280 -62.94 75.22 -157.49
CA GLU A 280 -62.59 76.64 -157.44
C GLU A 280 -61.65 77.04 -158.59
N GLN A 281 -60.64 76.22 -158.90
CA GLN A 281 -59.67 76.53 -159.96
C GLN A 281 -60.32 76.57 -161.36
N ARG A 282 -61.41 75.82 -161.57
CA ARG A 282 -62.17 75.84 -162.82
C ARG A 282 -62.92 77.17 -163.02
N VAL A 283 -63.34 77.83 -161.94
CA VAL A 283 -64.06 79.12 -161.98
C VAL A 283 -63.11 80.28 -162.31
N ALA A 284 -61.86 80.22 -161.86
CA ALA A 284 -60.90 81.31 -162.02
C ALA A 284 -60.36 81.51 -163.46
N LEU A 285 -60.49 80.52 -164.34
CA LEU A 285 -59.91 80.53 -165.69
C LEU A 285 -60.78 81.22 -166.76
N GLU A 286 -62.05 81.56 -166.47
CA GLU A 286 -62.99 82.14 -167.45
C GLU A 286 -62.95 83.68 -167.59
N SER A 287 -62.16 84.39 -166.79
CA SER A 287 -62.24 85.86 -166.69
C SER A 287 -60.89 86.58 -166.80
N ASN A 288 -60.40 86.88 -168.01
CA ASN A 288 -59.78 88.18 -168.35
C ASN A 288 -59.12 88.19 -169.73
N ASP A 289 -59.40 89.23 -170.54
CA ASP A 289 -58.59 89.57 -171.72
C ASP A 289 -58.55 91.11 -171.96
N GLN A 290 -57.35 91.60 -172.31
CA GLN A 290 -56.89 92.98 -172.63
C GLN A 290 -56.69 94.04 -171.51
N VAL A 291 -55.41 94.38 -171.28
CA VAL A 291 -54.90 95.30 -170.25
C VAL A 291 -54.30 96.58 -170.90
N THR A 292 -54.88 97.74 -170.60
CA THR A 292 -54.60 99.13 -171.06
C THR A 292 -53.51 99.84 -170.23
N VAL A 293 -53.12 101.07 -170.60
CA VAL A 293 -52.00 101.79 -169.95
C VAL A 293 -52.30 102.21 -168.50
N ASP A 294 -53.55 102.55 -168.17
CA ASP A 294 -53.99 102.74 -166.78
C ASP A 294 -53.84 101.47 -165.95
N GLU A 295 -53.99 100.34 -166.63
CA GLU A 295 -53.87 99.00 -166.10
C GLU A 295 -52.40 98.63 -165.82
N ARG A 296 -51.45 99.17 -166.62
CA ARG A 296 -50.01 99.11 -166.34
C ARG A 296 -49.58 100.02 -165.19
N ILE A 297 -50.18 101.21 -165.04
CA ILE A 297 -49.98 102.05 -163.84
C ILE A 297 -50.58 101.34 -162.61
N ALA A 298 -51.75 100.72 -162.76
CA ALA A 298 -52.34 99.88 -161.73
C ALA A 298 -51.48 98.64 -161.42
N ASP A 299 -50.79 98.06 -162.42
CA ASP A 299 -49.81 96.98 -162.22
C ASP A 299 -48.63 97.47 -161.37
N LEU A 300 -48.05 98.62 -161.69
CA LEU A 300 -46.94 99.19 -160.93
C LEU A 300 -47.36 99.61 -159.52
N MET A 301 -48.58 100.12 -159.34
CA MET A 301 -49.13 100.40 -158.00
C MET A 301 -49.39 99.11 -157.22
N ARG A 302 -49.88 98.06 -157.87
CA ARG A 302 -50.04 96.72 -157.27
C ARG A 302 -48.69 96.10 -156.93
N GLU A 303 -47.67 96.29 -157.75
CA GLU A 303 -46.30 95.85 -157.50
C GLU A 303 -45.69 96.62 -156.32
N ARG A 304 -45.83 97.95 -156.27
CA ARG A 304 -45.41 98.75 -155.10
C ARG A 304 -46.10 98.27 -153.83
N ALA A 305 -47.42 98.07 -153.85
CA ALA A 305 -48.16 97.56 -152.70
C ALA A 305 -47.75 96.13 -152.31
N LEU A 306 -47.41 95.27 -153.28
CA LEU A 306 -46.87 93.94 -153.06
C LEU A 306 -45.47 94.00 -152.41
N LEU A 307 -44.61 94.89 -152.88
CA LEU A 307 -43.27 95.09 -152.32
C LEU A 307 -43.32 95.68 -150.91
N GLU A 308 -44.21 96.64 -150.67
CA GLU A 308 -44.47 97.18 -149.32
C GLU A 308 -44.97 96.09 -148.38
N ARG A 309 -45.88 95.22 -148.84
CA ARG A 309 -46.34 94.06 -148.07
C ARG A 309 -45.21 93.07 -147.78
N LYS A 310 -44.38 92.75 -148.77
CA LYS A 310 -43.23 91.86 -148.60
C LYS A 310 -42.20 92.43 -147.62
N LEU A 311 -42.00 93.75 -147.62
CA LEU A 311 -41.13 94.41 -146.65
C LEU A 311 -41.71 94.31 -145.24
N GLU A 312 -43.01 94.54 -145.07
CA GLU A 312 -43.71 94.39 -143.78
C GLU A 312 -43.68 92.94 -143.30
N GLU A 313 -43.92 91.97 -144.18
CA GLU A 313 -43.79 90.53 -143.90
C GLU A 313 -42.36 90.20 -143.45
N ALA A 314 -41.34 90.72 -144.13
CA ALA A 314 -39.94 90.53 -143.73
C ALA A 314 -39.63 91.15 -142.35
N HIS A 315 -40.18 92.33 -142.05
CA HIS A 315 -40.06 92.95 -140.73
C HIS A 315 -40.75 92.13 -139.63
N LEU A 316 -41.96 91.62 -139.89
CA LEU A 316 -42.68 90.73 -138.98
C LEU A 316 -41.88 89.44 -138.74
N HIS A 317 -41.37 88.80 -139.80
CA HIS A 317 -40.51 87.62 -139.67
C HIS A 317 -39.25 87.90 -138.87
N LEU A 318 -38.57 89.02 -139.09
CA LEU A 318 -37.40 89.41 -138.30
C LEU A 318 -37.76 89.68 -136.83
N SER A 319 -38.93 90.24 -136.57
CA SER A 319 -39.45 90.46 -135.22
C SER A 319 -39.76 89.13 -134.51
N ASP A 320 -40.40 88.18 -135.20
CA ASP A 320 -40.68 86.82 -134.69
C ASP A 320 -39.38 86.05 -134.40
N ILE A 321 -38.39 86.17 -135.29
CA ILE A 321 -37.06 85.60 -135.05
C ILE A 321 -36.42 86.28 -133.83
N LYS A 322 -36.41 87.62 -133.74
CA LYS A 322 -35.82 88.34 -132.60
C LYS A 322 -36.48 87.97 -131.28
N THR A 323 -37.81 87.87 -131.23
CA THR A 323 -38.55 87.47 -130.03
C THR A 323 -38.28 86.01 -129.67
N SER A 324 -38.25 85.09 -130.65
CA SER A 324 -37.88 83.69 -130.44
C SER A 324 -36.45 83.55 -129.90
N TRP A 325 -35.48 84.26 -130.47
CA TRP A 325 -34.09 84.26 -130.01
C TRP A 325 -33.96 84.86 -128.62
N SER A 326 -34.69 85.94 -128.30
CA SER A 326 -34.72 86.52 -126.96
C SER A 326 -35.28 85.51 -125.94
N GLY A 327 -36.37 84.81 -126.28
CA GLY A 327 -36.92 83.75 -125.43
C GLY A 327 -35.95 82.59 -125.22
N LYS A 328 -35.22 82.20 -126.27
CA LYS A 328 -34.19 81.14 -126.19
C LYS A 328 -33.00 81.57 -125.32
N ILE A 329 -32.56 82.82 -125.44
CA ILE A 329 -31.53 83.41 -124.57
C ILE A 329 -31.99 83.41 -123.11
N SER A 330 -33.20 83.90 -122.81
CA SER A 330 -33.72 83.90 -121.43
C SER A 330 -33.86 82.49 -120.83
N SER A 331 -34.23 81.50 -121.64
CA SER A 331 -34.27 80.10 -121.22
C SER A 331 -32.87 79.56 -120.90
N LEU A 332 -31.88 79.83 -121.76
CA LEU A 332 -30.48 79.45 -121.52
C LEU A 332 -29.89 80.16 -120.31
N GLU A 333 -30.15 81.46 -120.12
CA GLU A 333 -29.73 82.22 -118.94
C GLU A 333 -30.32 81.62 -117.65
N THR A 334 -31.60 81.23 -117.68
CA THR A 334 -32.25 80.55 -116.54
C THR A 334 -31.61 79.19 -116.26
N GLN A 335 -31.27 78.42 -117.31
CA GLN A 335 -30.62 77.13 -117.19
C GLN A 335 -29.19 77.28 -116.62
N VAL A 336 -28.41 78.24 -117.12
CA VAL A 336 -27.08 78.57 -116.59
C VAL A 336 -27.19 79.00 -115.13
N GLY A 337 -28.20 79.79 -114.77
CA GLY A 337 -28.45 80.18 -113.37
C GLY A 337 -28.78 78.99 -112.47
N ARG A 338 -29.57 78.02 -112.93
CA ARG A 338 -29.86 76.77 -112.19
C ARG A 338 -28.61 75.91 -112.03
N LEU A 339 -27.86 75.68 -113.10
CA LEU A 339 -26.62 74.90 -113.06
C LEU A 339 -25.56 75.56 -112.17
N SER A 340 -25.45 76.88 -112.20
CA SER A 340 -24.53 77.62 -111.33
C SER A 340 -24.90 77.48 -109.85
N ARG A 341 -26.21 77.50 -109.52
CA ARG A 341 -26.69 77.24 -108.16
C ARG A 341 -26.41 75.80 -107.74
N GLN A 342 -26.73 74.84 -108.60
CA GLN A 342 -26.49 73.42 -108.34
C GLN A 342 -24.99 73.13 -108.11
N ALA A 343 -24.10 73.71 -108.92
CA ALA A 343 -22.66 73.58 -108.72
C ALA A 343 -22.20 74.18 -107.37
N GLY A 344 -22.83 75.26 -106.93
CA GLY A 344 -22.61 75.84 -105.60
C GLY A 344 -23.08 74.94 -104.46
N GLU A 345 -24.26 74.35 -104.57
CA GLU A 345 -24.84 73.41 -103.60
C GLU A 345 -24.01 72.11 -103.51
N GLU A 346 -23.65 71.51 -104.65
CA GLU A 346 -22.76 70.34 -104.71
C GLU A 346 -21.36 70.65 -104.13
N GLY A 347 -20.86 71.87 -104.33
CA GLY A 347 -19.60 72.32 -103.73
C GLY A 347 -19.66 72.54 -102.21
N LEU A 348 -20.83 72.86 -101.66
CA LEU A 348 -21.06 72.91 -100.22
C LEU A 348 -21.18 71.50 -99.63
N GLU A 349 -21.96 70.63 -100.27
CA GLU A 349 -22.15 69.25 -99.82
C GLU A 349 -20.83 68.48 -99.85
N ARG A 350 -20.00 68.65 -100.89
CA ARG A 350 -18.66 68.05 -100.95
C ARG A 350 -17.79 68.46 -99.76
N ARG A 351 -17.79 69.75 -99.39
CA ARG A 351 -17.03 70.23 -98.23
C ARG A 351 -17.55 69.64 -96.92
N ARG A 352 -18.86 69.56 -96.75
CA ARG A 352 -19.48 68.93 -95.57
C ARG A 352 -19.05 67.45 -95.45
N VAL A 353 -19.13 66.69 -96.54
CA VAL A 353 -18.72 65.28 -96.58
C VAL A 353 -17.21 65.13 -96.34
N GLU A 354 -16.38 66.02 -96.87
CA GLU A 354 -14.94 66.05 -96.60
C GLU A 354 -14.63 66.32 -95.12
N GLU A 355 -15.34 67.26 -94.49
CA GLU A 355 -15.22 67.53 -93.05
C GLU A 355 -15.65 66.31 -92.21
N GLU A 356 -16.76 65.66 -92.55
CA GLU A 356 -17.21 64.43 -91.88
C GLU A 356 -16.22 63.28 -92.07
N SER A 357 -15.68 63.12 -93.29
CA SER A 357 -14.63 62.14 -93.58
C SER A 357 -13.39 62.37 -92.72
N GLU A 358 -12.96 63.63 -92.57
CA GLU A 358 -11.80 63.96 -91.75
C GLU A 358 -12.04 63.72 -90.26
N ARG A 359 -13.25 64.03 -89.75
CA ARG A 359 -13.65 63.67 -88.38
C ARG A 359 -13.64 62.17 -88.15
N LEU A 360 -14.16 61.38 -89.09
CA LEU A 360 -14.14 59.92 -89.00
C LEU A 360 -12.72 59.36 -89.03
N LYS A 361 -11.84 59.89 -89.90
CA LYS A 361 -10.41 59.52 -89.91
C LYS A 361 -9.72 59.82 -88.59
N GLN A 362 -10.00 60.97 -87.98
CA GLN A 362 -9.47 61.30 -86.66
C GLN A 362 -9.98 60.35 -85.58
N ARG A 363 -11.27 59.99 -85.62
CA ARG A 363 -11.84 59.02 -84.68
C ARG A 363 -11.25 57.63 -84.85
N ILE A 364 -11.00 57.18 -86.08
CA ILE A 364 -10.31 55.91 -86.36
C ILE A 364 -8.91 55.93 -85.76
N LYS A 365 -8.11 56.98 -86.02
CA LYS A 365 -6.77 57.12 -85.44
C LYS A 365 -6.78 57.10 -83.91
N GLN A 366 -7.78 57.74 -83.29
CA GLN A 366 -7.94 57.72 -81.84
C GLN A 366 -8.24 56.30 -81.33
N LEU A 367 -9.16 55.58 -81.96
CA LEU A 367 -9.50 54.21 -81.58
C LEU A 367 -8.33 53.24 -81.80
N GLU A 368 -7.56 53.41 -82.87
CA GLU A 368 -6.34 52.63 -83.11
C GLU A 368 -5.31 52.85 -81.98
N ALA A 369 -5.13 54.09 -81.53
CA ALA A 369 -4.25 54.39 -80.40
C ALA A 369 -4.78 53.81 -79.07
N GLU A 370 -6.09 53.87 -78.83
CA GLU A 370 -6.72 53.25 -77.65
C GLU A 370 -6.56 51.73 -77.64
N ILE A 371 -6.69 51.07 -78.80
CA ILE A 371 -6.45 49.63 -78.96
C ILE A 371 -4.99 49.29 -78.67
N GLU A 372 -4.03 50.07 -79.17
CA GLU A 372 -2.61 49.84 -78.93
C GLU A 372 -2.27 49.94 -77.43
N VAL A 373 -2.78 50.97 -76.75
CA VAL A 373 -2.60 51.11 -75.29
C VAL A 373 -3.23 49.93 -74.55
N ASN A 374 -4.44 49.51 -74.95
CA ASN A 374 -5.10 48.36 -74.35
C ASN A 374 -4.30 47.07 -74.56
N ASN A 375 -3.70 46.86 -75.74
CA ASN A 375 -2.85 45.71 -76.02
C ASN A 375 -1.61 45.68 -75.11
N VAL A 376 -0.96 46.83 -74.90
CA VAL A 376 0.17 46.94 -73.96
C VAL A 376 -0.28 46.66 -72.52
N VAL A 377 -1.44 47.17 -72.10
CA VAL A 377 -2.01 46.89 -70.77
C VAL A 377 -2.35 45.41 -70.62
N MET A 378 -2.87 44.75 -71.66
CA MET A 378 -3.14 43.32 -71.64
C MET A 378 -1.83 42.52 -71.55
N ALA A 379 -0.83 42.82 -72.38
CA ALA A 379 0.47 42.16 -72.32
C ALA A 379 1.16 42.29 -70.96
N THR A 380 1.07 43.46 -70.31
CA THR A 380 1.62 43.66 -68.96
C THR A 380 0.85 42.88 -67.89
N LYS A 381 -0.48 42.76 -68.01
CA LYS A 381 -1.28 41.89 -67.14
C LYS A 381 -0.96 40.42 -67.34
N ASP A 382 -0.81 39.97 -68.59
CA ASP A 382 -0.43 38.58 -68.91
C ASP A 382 0.96 38.25 -68.37
N ALA A 383 1.92 39.16 -68.51
CA ALA A 383 3.26 39.01 -67.93
C ALA A 383 3.25 39.01 -66.39
N LYS A 384 2.28 39.67 -65.75
CA LYS A 384 2.09 39.60 -64.29
C LYS A 384 1.44 38.28 -63.88
N LEU A 385 0.44 37.82 -64.62
CA LEU A 385 -0.21 36.52 -64.39
C LEU A 385 0.79 35.37 -64.52
N LEU A 386 1.67 35.43 -65.53
CA LEU A 386 2.71 34.41 -65.72
C LEU A 386 3.68 34.37 -64.53
N ARG A 387 4.16 35.53 -64.05
CA ARG A 387 4.99 35.60 -62.84
C ARG A 387 4.29 35.08 -61.60
N MET A 388 3.02 35.44 -61.40
CA MET A 388 2.24 34.90 -60.28
C MET A 388 2.04 33.38 -60.39
N ALA A 389 1.92 32.83 -61.60
CA ALA A 389 1.85 31.39 -61.81
C ALA A 389 3.19 30.70 -61.48
N GLU A 390 4.30 31.28 -61.92
CA GLU A 390 5.65 30.82 -61.57
C GLU A 390 5.88 30.84 -60.04
N ASP A 391 5.50 31.93 -59.35
CA ASP A 391 5.58 32.03 -57.89
C ASP A 391 4.72 30.96 -57.19
N ILE A 392 3.53 30.66 -57.72
CA ILE A 392 2.65 29.60 -57.20
C ILE A 392 3.28 28.22 -57.39
N ASP A 393 3.87 27.96 -58.55
CA ASP A 393 4.55 26.70 -58.84
C ASP A 393 5.80 26.53 -57.94
N GLU A 394 6.57 27.59 -57.73
CA GLU A 394 7.71 27.60 -56.80
C GLU A 394 7.27 27.30 -55.36
N MET A 395 6.27 28.02 -54.84
CA MET A 395 5.69 27.74 -53.52
C MET A 395 5.12 26.31 -53.42
N ALA A 396 4.52 25.78 -54.50
CA ALA A 396 4.02 24.42 -54.53
C ALA A 396 5.16 23.39 -54.47
N THR A 397 6.30 23.66 -55.11
CA THR A 397 7.50 22.82 -55.01
C THR A 397 8.12 22.86 -53.61
N GLU A 398 8.25 24.04 -53.00
CA GLU A 398 8.74 24.19 -51.63
C GLU A 398 7.84 23.46 -50.62
N LEU A 399 6.51 23.61 -50.75
CA LEU A 399 5.56 22.87 -49.91
C LEU A 399 5.67 21.36 -50.08
N LYS A 400 5.96 20.87 -51.30
CA LYS A 400 6.16 19.45 -51.56
C LYS A 400 7.44 18.94 -50.91
N GLU A 401 8.53 19.71 -50.98
CA GLU A 401 9.80 19.38 -50.33
C GLU A 401 9.68 19.38 -48.80
N LEU A 402 9.02 20.38 -48.21
CA LEU A 402 8.74 20.42 -46.78
C LEU A 402 7.86 19.26 -46.32
N ARG A 403 6.86 18.86 -47.11
CA ARG A 403 6.07 17.65 -46.80
C ARG A 403 6.93 16.40 -46.83
N ALA A 404 7.80 16.26 -47.83
CA ALA A 404 8.71 15.11 -47.92
C ALA A 404 9.69 15.07 -46.73
N SER A 405 10.24 16.20 -46.30
CA SER A 405 11.13 16.24 -45.13
C SER A 405 10.39 15.87 -43.84
N VAL A 406 9.15 16.35 -43.67
CA VAL A 406 8.32 15.98 -42.51
C VAL A 406 7.99 14.48 -42.54
N ASP A 407 7.66 13.92 -43.70
CA ASP A 407 7.42 12.48 -43.84
C ASP A 407 8.66 11.65 -43.48
N ASP A 408 9.86 12.09 -43.91
CA ASP A 408 11.13 11.48 -43.55
C ASP A 408 11.41 11.54 -42.03
N GLU A 409 11.17 12.69 -41.38
CA GLU A 409 11.28 12.84 -39.93
C GLU A 409 10.31 11.94 -39.17
N VAL A 410 9.05 11.87 -39.63
CA VAL A 410 8.02 10.99 -39.06
C VAL A 410 8.44 9.53 -39.16
N ASP A 411 8.99 9.11 -40.29
CA ASP A 411 9.47 7.74 -40.47
C ASP A 411 10.68 7.43 -39.59
N GLU A 412 11.58 8.39 -39.37
CA GLU A 412 12.68 8.23 -38.41
C GLU A 412 12.17 8.10 -36.97
N PHE A 413 11.22 8.94 -36.55
CA PHE A 413 10.58 8.80 -35.25
C PHE A 413 9.85 7.46 -35.10
N LYS A 414 9.18 6.96 -36.15
CA LYS A 414 8.59 5.62 -36.14
C LYS A 414 9.64 4.54 -35.91
N ARG A 415 10.80 4.60 -36.60
CA ARG A 415 11.90 3.65 -36.39
C ARG A 415 12.46 3.72 -34.97
N GLN A 416 12.60 4.92 -34.42
CA GLN A 416 13.07 5.13 -33.04
C GLN A 416 12.08 4.56 -32.01
N ILE A 417 10.77 4.77 -32.21
CA ILE A 417 9.70 4.19 -31.39
C ILE A 417 9.74 2.66 -31.48
N GLU A 418 9.92 2.09 -32.67
CA GLU A 418 9.97 0.64 -32.85
C GLU A 418 11.21 0.03 -32.16
N SER A 419 12.36 0.69 -32.29
CA SER A 419 13.60 0.29 -31.58
C SER A 419 13.43 0.34 -30.06
N SER A 420 12.87 1.43 -29.54
CA SER A 420 12.60 1.60 -28.10
C SER A 420 11.59 0.56 -27.60
N SER A 421 10.56 0.26 -28.41
CA SER A 421 9.57 -0.78 -28.11
C SER A 421 10.20 -2.18 -28.07
N LYS A 422 11.12 -2.49 -29.00
CA LYS A 422 11.92 -3.73 -28.99
C LYS A 422 12.82 -3.80 -27.75
N GLN A 423 13.37 -2.68 -27.30
CA GLN A 423 14.16 -2.65 -26.06
C GLN A 423 13.30 -2.86 -24.81
N ILE A 424 12.14 -2.21 -24.72
CA ILE A 424 11.18 -2.38 -23.62
C ILE A 424 10.71 -3.84 -23.54
N THR A 425 10.41 -4.47 -24.66
CA THR A 425 9.99 -5.88 -24.70
C THR A 425 11.09 -6.83 -24.23
N ARG A 426 12.35 -6.60 -24.62
CA ARG A 426 13.49 -7.36 -24.09
C ARG A 426 13.66 -7.16 -22.58
N LEU A 427 13.63 -5.92 -22.09
CA LEU A 427 13.73 -5.64 -20.66
C LEU A 427 12.59 -6.26 -19.85
N LYS A 428 11.38 -6.32 -20.41
CA LYS A 428 10.25 -7.04 -19.79
C LYS A 428 10.49 -8.54 -19.70
N GLN A 429 11.03 -9.16 -20.77
CA GLN A 429 11.39 -10.58 -20.75
C GLN A 429 12.49 -10.86 -19.72
N ASP A 430 13.53 -10.03 -19.68
CA ASP A 430 14.62 -10.16 -18.71
C ASP A 430 14.10 -10.02 -17.26
N LEU A 431 13.17 -9.09 -17.03
CA LEU A 431 12.52 -8.91 -15.73
C LEU A 431 11.64 -10.11 -15.35
N GLU A 432 10.86 -10.65 -16.27
CA GLU A 432 10.07 -11.87 -16.05
C GLU A 432 10.98 -13.06 -15.71
N GLU A 433 12.08 -13.23 -16.45
CA GLU A 433 13.06 -14.30 -16.19
C GLU A 433 13.72 -14.12 -14.81
N ALA A 434 14.14 -12.90 -14.46
CA ALA A 434 14.71 -12.60 -13.15
C ALA A 434 13.70 -12.82 -12.02
N THR A 435 12.43 -12.46 -12.24
CA THR A 435 11.35 -12.68 -11.26
C THR A 435 11.06 -14.16 -11.08
N ALA A 436 11.06 -14.95 -12.17
CA ALA A 436 10.91 -16.39 -12.12
C ALA A 436 12.08 -17.04 -11.34
N LYS A 437 13.33 -16.64 -11.64
CA LYS A 437 14.53 -17.10 -10.90
C LYS A 437 14.42 -16.75 -9.41
N LEU A 438 14.03 -15.52 -9.08
CA LEU A 438 13.83 -15.10 -7.69
C LEU A 438 12.74 -15.94 -7.00
N SER A 439 11.62 -16.21 -7.67
CA SER A 439 10.55 -17.07 -7.16
C SER A 439 11.06 -18.49 -6.86
N THR A 440 11.82 -19.08 -7.78
CA THR A 440 12.44 -20.40 -7.57
C THR A 440 13.40 -20.40 -6.38
N ALA A 441 14.30 -19.42 -6.29
CA ALA A 441 15.23 -19.29 -5.17
C ALA A 441 14.49 -19.05 -3.84
N THR A 442 13.37 -18.32 -3.86
CA THR A 442 12.54 -18.10 -2.66
C THR A 442 11.86 -19.39 -2.20
N SER A 443 11.38 -20.21 -3.14
CA SER A 443 10.82 -21.53 -2.87
C SER A 443 11.88 -22.49 -2.29
N GLU A 444 13.07 -22.51 -2.89
CA GLU A 444 14.21 -23.28 -2.38
C GLU A 444 14.61 -22.85 -0.97
N LEU A 445 14.70 -21.54 -0.70
CA LEU A 445 14.94 -21.00 0.63
C LEU A 445 13.85 -21.39 1.63
N ALA A 446 12.59 -21.39 1.22
CA ALA A 446 11.48 -21.82 2.06
C ALA A 446 11.60 -23.32 2.40
N HIS A 447 11.98 -24.15 1.43
CA HIS A 447 12.22 -25.58 1.64
C HIS A 447 13.41 -25.85 2.56
N VAL A 448 14.53 -25.13 2.39
CA VAL A 448 15.69 -25.20 3.27
C VAL A 448 15.34 -24.75 4.70
N ARG A 449 14.51 -23.71 4.85
CA ARG A 449 14.02 -23.30 6.18
C ARG A 449 13.15 -24.38 6.85
N LEU A 450 12.25 -25.00 6.10
CA LEU A 450 11.39 -26.08 6.60
C LEU A 450 12.21 -27.30 7.05
N THR A 451 13.19 -27.71 6.24
CA THR A 451 14.09 -28.82 6.60
C THR A 451 14.95 -28.47 7.81
N LEU A 452 15.50 -27.25 7.89
CA LEU A 452 16.24 -26.78 9.06
C LEU A 452 15.37 -26.77 10.33
N GLU A 453 14.12 -26.34 10.24
CA GLU A 453 13.21 -26.34 11.39
C GLU A 453 12.83 -27.76 11.81
N GLY A 454 12.65 -28.68 10.85
CA GLY A 454 12.49 -30.11 11.11
C GLY A 454 13.71 -30.70 11.85
N GLU A 455 14.92 -30.41 11.38
CA GLU A 455 16.17 -30.81 12.05
C GLU A 455 16.31 -30.20 13.44
N ARG A 456 15.90 -28.93 13.63
CA ARG A 456 15.86 -28.30 14.96
C ARG A 456 14.91 -29.01 15.91
N MET A 457 13.71 -29.38 15.46
CA MET A 457 12.75 -30.13 16.27
C MET A 457 13.25 -31.55 16.59
N ASN A 458 13.91 -32.21 15.64
CA ASN A 458 14.56 -33.50 15.88
C ASN A 458 15.68 -33.35 16.91
N ASN A 459 16.52 -32.32 16.79
CA ASN A 459 17.62 -32.06 17.71
C ASN A 459 17.09 -31.73 19.13
N SER A 460 16.03 -30.93 19.25
CA SER A 460 15.40 -30.64 20.54
C SER A 460 14.78 -31.89 21.17
N SER A 461 14.15 -32.76 20.38
CA SER A 461 13.66 -34.07 20.84
C SER A 461 14.80 -34.96 21.34
N LEU A 462 15.88 -35.07 20.57
CA LEU A 462 17.08 -35.82 20.96
C LEU A 462 17.72 -35.24 22.23
N HIS A 463 17.77 -33.91 22.39
CA HIS A 463 18.24 -33.28 23.63
C HIS A 463 17.36 -33.63 24.83
N LEU A 464 16.03 -33.65 24.66
CA LEU A 464 15.10 -34.05 25.71
C LEU A 464 15.29 -35.53 26.08
N GLU A 465 15.48 -36.39 25.09
CA GLU A 465 15.72 -37.82 25.30
C GLU A 465 17.08 -38.07 25.98
N VAL A 466 18.13 -37.35 25.58
CA VAL A 466 19.43 -37.37 26.28
C VAL A 466 19.31 -36.87 27.72
N ALA A 467 18.53 -35.82 27.97
CA ALA A 467 18.30 -35.32 29.33
C ALA A 467 17.58 -36.37 30.19
N ARG A 468 16.55 -37.03 29.65
CA ARG A 468 15.84 -38.13 30.31
C ARG A 468 16.76 -39.32 30.60
N LEU A 469 17.55 -39.77 29.62
CA LEU A 469 18.50 -40.86 29.83
C LEU A 469 19.57 -40.52 30.87
N ARG A 470 19.98 -39.25 30.98
CA ARG A 470 20.89 -38.79 32.03
C ARG A 470 20.22 -38.85 33.41
N GLU A 471 18.97 -38.41 33.52
CA GLU A 471 18.18 -38.50 34.75
C GLU A 471 17.97 -39.96 35.17
N ASP A 472 17.58 -40.83 34.23
CA ASP A 472 17.43 -42.28 34.47
C ASP A 472 18.75 -42.89 34.94
N LEU A 473 19.87 -42.57 34.29
CA LEU A 473 21.20 -43.04 34.71
C LEU A 473 21.60 -42.54 36.10
N GLU A 474 21.24 -41.31 36.45
CA GLU A 474 21.50 -40.73 37.77
C GLU A 474 20.60 -41.38 38.84
N SER A 475 19.34 -41.65 38.52
CA SER A 475 18.42 -42.41 39.37
C SER A 475 18.93 -43.85 39.61
N GLU A 476 19.44 -44.52 38.59
CA GLU A 476 19.98 -45.88 38.70
C GLU A 476 21.31 -45.88 39.48
N ARG A 477 22.15 -44.84 39.31
CA ARG A 477 23.36 -44.65 40.12
C ARG A 477 23.02 -44.44 41.59
N THR A 478 22.02 -43.62 41.90
CA THR A 478 21.58 -43.39 43.29
C THR A 478 20.93 -44.63 43.88
N ALA A 479 20.10 -45.35 43.12
CA ALA A 479 19.53 -46.63 43.50
C ALA A 479 20.63 -47.69 43.74
N SER A 480 21.63 -47.78 42.87
CA SER A 480 22.78 -48.67 43.04
C SER A 480 23.60 -48.30 44.29
N ALA A 481 23.78 -47.01 44.55
CA ALA A 481 24.47 -46.53 45.76
C ALA A 481 23.69 -46.87 47.03
N THR A 482 22.36 -46.68 47.06
CA THR A 482 21.53 -47.07 48.20
C THR A 482 21.51 -48.58 48.40
N LEU A 483 21.43 -49.37 47.32
CA LEU A 483 21.53 -50.83 47.38
C LEU A 483 22.87 -51.30 47.94
N LYS A 484 23.98 -50.66 47.56
CA LYS A 484 25.30 -50.93 48.15
C LYS A 484 25.32 -50.65 49.65
N VAL A 485 24.77 -49.52 50.09
CA VAL A 485 24.68 -49.18 51.53
C VAL A 485 23.82 -50.19 52.28
N CYS A 486 22.66 -50.59 51.74
CA CYS A 486 21.80 -51.62 52.34
C CYS A 486 22.50 -52.98 52.40
N LEU A 487 23.21 -53.37 51.33
CA LEU A 487 23.98 -54.61 51.30
C LEU A 487 25.10 -54.60 52.37
N GLU A 488 25.78 -53.48 52.53
CA GLU A 488 26.84 -53.30 53.53
C GLU A 488 26.26 -53.36 54.96
N LYS A 489 25.07 -52.79 55.16
CA LYS A 489 24.31 -52.91 56.42
C LYS A 489 23.91 -54.35 56.71
N GLU A 490 23.33 -55.06 55.74
CA GLU A 490 22.97 -56.49 55.88
C GLU A 490 24.19 -57.38 56.14
N LYS A 491 25.34 -57.08 55.51
CA LYS A 491 26.61 -57.76 55.83
C LYS A 491 27.04 -57.52 57.27
N ASN A 492 27.00 -56.28 57.75
CA ASN A 492 27.34 -55.96 59.13
C ASN A 492 26.37 -56.61 60.14
N GLU A 493 25.08 -56.70 59.79
CA GLU A 493 24.07 -57.40 60.59
C GLU A 493 24.31 -58.91 60.61
N LYS A 494 24.67 -59.51 59.47
CA LYS A 494 25.11 -60.91 59.39
C LYS A 494 26.36 -61.16 60.24
N ASP A 495 27.37 -60.31 60.17
CA ASP A 495 28.61 -60.47 60.93
C ASP A 495 28.37 -60.31 62.43
N THR A 496 27.51 -59.37 62.85
CA THR A 496 27.07 -59.27 64.25
C THR A 496 26.22 -60.45 64.70
N ALA A 497 25.37 -61.01 63.84
CA ALA A 497 24.64 -62.23 64.13
C ALA A 497 25.58 -63.45 64.26
N LEU A 498 26.61 -63.55 63.42
CA LEU A 498 27.65 -64.58 63.53
C LEU A 498 28.43 -64.45 64.83
N LEU A 499 28.79 -63.23 65.25
CA LEU A 499 29.43 -62.99 66.53
C LEU A 499 28.52 -63.36 67.71
N ARG A 500 27.23 -63.02 67.65
CA ARG A 500 26.25 -63.46 68.66
C ARG A 500 26.10 -64.99 68.67
N ASN A 501 26.09 -65.63 67.50
CA ASN A 501 26.00 -67.10 67.40
C ASN A 501 27.26 -67.77 67.98
N ALA A 502 28.45 -67.22 67.73
CA ALA A 502 29.70 -67.68 68.33
C ALA A 502 29.67 -67.50 69.86
N GLN A 503 29.19 -66.37 70.37
CA GLN A 503 29.03 -66.12 71.80
C GLN A 503 28.06 -67.12 72.44
N VAL A 504 26.88 -67.31 71.86
CA VAL A 504 25.88 -68.28 72.35
C VAL A 504 26.44 -69.70 72.29
N SER A 505 27.20 -70.05 71.25
CA SER A 505 27.84 -71.37 71.15
C SER A 505 28.89 -71.57 72.24
N GLN A 506 29.66 -70.53 72.57
CA GLN A 506 30.62 -70.56 73.68
C GLN A 506 29.91 -70.72 75.04
N ASP A 507 28.82 -69.97 75.27
CA ASP A 507 28.03 -70.08 76.49
C ASP A 507 27.39 -71.48 76.64
N ILE A 508 26.90 -72.07 75.55
CA ILE A 508 26.40 -73.46 75.52
C ILE A 508 27.50 -74.47 75.87
N GLU A 509 28.73 -74.27 75.38
CA GLU A 509 29.84 -75.17 75.68
C GLU A 509 30.25 -75.07 77.16
N MET A 510 30.24 -73.87 77.74
CA MET A 510 30.47 -73.67 79.19
C MET A 510 29.41 -74.38 80.03
N VAL A 511 28.12 -74.20 79.71
CA VAL A 511 27.01 -74.87 80.41
C VAL A 511 27.10 -76.40 80.28
N LYS A 512 27.50 -76.92 79.11
CA LYS A 512 27.72 -78.37 78.94
C LYS A 512 28.86 -78.89 79.81
N GLN A 513 29.92 -78.11 79.98
CA GLN A 513 31.06 -78.49 80.82
C GLN A 513 30.68 -78.49 82.31
N GLU A 514 29.91 -77.49 82.76
CA GLU A 514 29.34 -77.44 84.11
C GLU A 514 28.39 -78.63 84.36
N ASN A 515 27.53 -78.96 83.40
CA ASN A 515 26.61 -80.10 83.54
C ASN A 515 27.35 -81.45 83.61
N ARG A 516 28.44 -81.62 82.85
CA ARG A 516 29.32 -82.79 82.97
C ARG A 516 30.00 -82.87 84.35
N GLN A 517 30.38 -81.74 84.93
CA GLN A 517 30.92 -81.71 86.30
C GLN A 517 29.86 -82.11 87.32
N GLN A 518 28.62 -81.60 87.19
CA GLN A 518 27.51 -81.97 88.05
C GLN A 518 27.09 -83.45 87.90
N GLU A 519 27.20 -84.04 86.70
CA GLU A 519 26.97 -85.47 86.48
C GLU A 519 28.02 -86.32 87.20
N VAL A 520 29.30 -85.94 87.16
CA VAL A 520 30.37 -86.65 87.90
C VAL A 520 30.15 -86.55 89.41
N GLU A 521 29.81 -85.35 89.92
CA GLU A 521 29.48 -85.15 91.33
C GLU A 521 28.27 -85.99 91.77
N ASN A 522 27.23 -86.08 90.93
CA ASN A 522 26.08 -86.93 91.21
C ASN A 522 26.45 -88.42 91.27
N ILE A 523 27.31 -88.90 90.36
CA ILE A 523 27.78 -90.29 90.38
C ILE A 523 28.58 -90.59 91.66
N GLU A 524 29.42 -89.66 92.12
CA GLU A 524 30.17 -89.80 93.37
C GLU A 524 29.26 -89.82 94.61
N LEU A 525 28.24 -88.94 94.65
CA LEU A 525 27.23 -88.93 95.71
C LEU A 525 26.38 -90.21 95.70
N GLN A 526 26.00 -90.72 94.53
CA GLN A 526 25.25 -91.96 94.39
C GLN A 526 26.06 -93.16 94.93
N ASN A 527 27.34 -93.28 94.57
CA ASN A 527 28.24 -94.31 95.10
C ASN A 527 28.41 -94.22 96.62
N ARG A 528 28.39 -93.00 97.17
CA ARG A 528 28.45 -92.76 98.62
C ARG A 528 27.18 -93.22 99.34
N ILE A 529 26.02 -93.03 98.73
CA ILE A 529 24.74 -93.52 99.26
C ILE A 529 24.73 -95.04 99.28
N GLU A 530 25.10 -95.71 98.17
CA GLU A 530 25.14 -97.18 98.11
C GLU A 530 26.07 -97.80 99.17
N THR A 531 27.23 -97.18 99.42
CA THR A 531 28.13 -97.65 100.48
C THR A 531 27.56 -97.46 101.89
N LEU A 532 26.81 -96.37 102.12
CA LEU A 532 26.16 -96.11 103.41
C LEU A 532 24.98 -97.08 103.65
N GLU A 533 24.21 -97.41 102.61
CA GLU A 533 23.12 -98.39 102.69
C GLU A 533 23.63 -99.80 103.00
N HIS A 534 24.73 -100.23 102.36
CA HIS A 534 25.35 -101.52 102.66
C HIS A 534 25.85 -101.61 104.13
N ASN A 535 26.42 -100.52 104.65
CA ASN A 535 26.89 -100.46 106.04
C ASN A 535 25.75 -100.48 107.06
N LEU A 536 24.62 -99.85 106.76
CA LEU A 536 23.41 -99.90 107.59
C LEU A 536 22.82 -101.31 107.66
N LEU A 537 22.80 -102.02 106.52
CA LEU A 537 22.30 -103.39 106.46
C LEU A 537 23.18 -104.37 107.28
N SER A 538 24.51 -104.22 107.18
CA SER A 538 25.49 -104.97 107.98
C SER A 538 25.29 -104.75 109.49
N LYS A 539 25.13 -103.49 109.92
CA LYS A 539 24.94 -103.15 111.34
C LYS A 539 23.60 -103.63 111.89
N SER A 540 22.55 -103.63 111.09
CA SER A 540 21.25 -104.17 111.54
C SER A 540 21.31 -105.67 111.80
N LYS A 541 22.10 -106.42 111.02
CA LYS A 541 22.28 -107.88 111.20
C LYS A 541 23.10 -108.22 112.46
N GLU A 542 24.05 -107.37 112.84
CA GLU A 542 24.84 -107.52 114.08
C GLU A 542 23.98 -107.29 115.34
N VAL A 543 23.05 -106.33 115.30
CA VAL A 543 22.14 -106.03 116.42
C VAL A 543 21.17 -107.18 116.69
N GLU A 544 20.69 -107.84 115.65
CA GLU A 544 19.76 -108.97 115.76
C GLU A 544 20.44 -110.20 116.40
N GLN A 545 21.72 -110.45 116.05
CA GLN A 545 22.53 -111.50 116.68
C GLN A 545 22.83 -111.20 118.16
N ALA A 546 23.09 -109.93 118.51
CA ALA A 546 23.33 -109.53 119.90
C ALA A 546 22.09 -109.73 120.80
N MET A 547 20.87 -109.49 120.29
CA MET A 547 19.63 -109.69 121.06
C MET A 547 19.40 -111.17 121.44
N THR A 548 19.74 -112.11 120.56
CA THR A 548 19.56 -113.55 120.86
C THR A 548 20.49 -114.05 121.96
N THR A 549 21.74 -113.56 122.00
CA THR A 549 22.71 -113.91 123.05
C THR A 549 22.36 -113.29 124.41
N LEU A 550 21.69 -112.13 124.43
CA LEU A 550 21.24 -111.47 125.66
C LEU A 550 20.12 -112.24 126.37
N GLU A 551 19.22 -112.89 125.62
CA GLU A 551 18.10 -113.62 126.21
C GLU A 551 18.54 -114.98 126.81
N GLU A 552 19.58 -115.62 126.25
CA GLU A 552 20.20 -116.81 126.84
C GLU A 552 20.98 -116.51 128.13
N THR A 553 21.62 -115.33 128.21
CA THR A 553 22.36 -114.90 129.42
C THR A 553 21.43 -114.52 130.58
N LYS A 554 20.24 -113.98 130.30
CA LYS A 554 19.21 -113.77 131.35
C LYS A 554 18.77 -115.06 132.03
N LYS A 555 18.64 -116.16 131.28
CA LYS A 555 18.19 -117.45 131.83
C LYS A 555 19.23 -118.08 132.77
N LYS A 556 20.53 -117.86 132.51
CA LYS A 556 21.64 -118.27 133.38
C LYS A 556 21.83 -117.35 134.60
N MET A 557 21.34 -116.10 134.54
CA MET A 557 21.45 -115.15 135.64
C MET A 557 20.49 -115.48 136.80
N LEU A 558 19.30 -116.01 136.51
CA LEU A 558 18.31 -116.38 137.52
C LEU A 558 18.73 -117.60 138.37
N GLU A 559 19.46 -118.56 137.81
CA GLU A 559 20.01 -119.71 138.55
C GLU A 559 21.20 -119.32 139.46
N LEU A 560 21.93 -118.26 139.12
CA LEU A 560 23.03 -117.72 139.94
C LEU A 560 22.54 -116.81 141.09
N GLU A 561 21.35 -116.22 140.96
CA GLU A 561 20.77 -115.35 141.99
C GLU A 561 20.29 -116.14 143.23
N GLU A 562 19.91 -117.41 143.05
CA GLU A 562 19.53 -118.35 144.12
C GLU A 562 20.75 -118.82 144.96
N VAL A 563 21.93 -118.89 144.35
CA VAL A 563 23.21 -119.24 145.02
C VAL A 563 23.81 -118.03 145.75
N GLU A 564 23.65 -116.82 145.21
CA GLU A 564 24.19 -115.57 145.77
C GLU A 564 23.39 -115.05 146.98
N GLN A 565 22.09 -115.37 147.10
CA GLN A 565 21.28 -115.04 148.29
C GLN A 565 21.67 -115.84 149.55
N ASN A 566 22.15 -117.08 149.40
CA ASN A 566 22.67 -117.89 150.51
C ASN A 566 24.06 -117.43 150.99
N ARG A 567 24.88 -116.84 150.10
CA ARG A 567 26.20 -116.26 150.42
C ARG A 567 26.10 -114.91 151.15
N LYS A 568 25.14 -114.05 150.77
CA LYS A 568 25.02 -112.67 151.28
C LYS A 568 24.30 -112.51 152.64
N LYS A 569 23.67 -113.54 153.21
CA LYS A 569 23.17 -113.45 154.60
C LYS A 569 24.24 -113.79 155.65
N ILE A 570 25.22 -114.62 155.30
CA ILE A 570 26.40 -114.88 156.14
C ILE A 570 27.30 -113.63 156.19
N GLU A 571 27.43 -112.90 155.08
CA GLU A 571 28.24 -111.67 154.98
C GLU A 571 27.60 -110.44 155.68
N ARG A 572 26.26 -110.37 155.78
CA ARG A 572 25.54 -109.30 156.49
C ARG A 572 25.68 -109.38 158.02
N ASN A 573 25.97 -110.56 158.55
CA ASN A 573 26.25 -110.73 159.97
C ASN A 573 27.69 -110.31 160.34
N GLU A 574 28.57 -109.98 159.38
CA GLU A 574 29.98 -109.66 159.65
C GLU A 574 30.35 -108.19 159.31
N LYS A 575 29.60 -107.52 158.41
CA LYS A 575 29.69 -106.05 158.18
C LYS A 575 28.74 -105.21 159.05
N LEU A 576 28.00 -105.87 159.93
CA LEU A 576 27.96 -105.52 161.35
C LEU A 576 28.80 -104.28 161.71
N LEU A 577 28.23 -103.39 162.51
CA LEU A 577 29.01 -102.76 163.59
C LEU A 577 30.12 -101.78 163.22
N LYS A 578 30.60 -101.69 161.97
CA LYS A 578 31.69 -100.78 161.61
C LYS A 578 31.23 -99.39 161.20
N SER A 579 30.04 -99.22 160.61
CA SER A 579 29.57 -97.91 160.09
C SER A 579 28.46 -97.25 160.94
N SER A 580 27.82 -98.01 161.83
CA SER A 580 27.02 -97.49 162.94
C SER A 580 27.84 -96.69 163.97
N LEU A 581 29.13 -96.43 163.72
CA LEU A 581 30.07 -95.80 164.64
C LEU A 581 30.63 -94.45 164.16
N MET A 582 30.29 -93.95 162.97
CA MET A 582 30.82 -92.65 162.48
C MET A 582 29.76 -91.56 162.23
N ASP A 583 28.63 -91.80 161.55
CA ASP A 583 27.85 -90.65 161.02
C ASP A 583 26.61 -90.23 161.84
N LEU A 584 26.37 -90.87 163.00
CA LEU A 584 25.54 -90.26 164.06
C LEU A 584 26.26 -89.10 164.76
N GLU A 585 27.53 -88.86 164.44
CA GLU A 585 28.38 -87.93 165.17
C GLU A 585 28.38 -86.51 164.59
N GLU A 586 27.83 -86.25 163.38
CA GLU A 586 28.04 -84.92 162.76
C GLU A 586 26.82 -84.10 162.30
N GLN A 587 25.68 -84.66 161.86
CA GLN A 587 24.69 -83.82 161.13
C GLN A 587 23.27 -83.79 161.70
N LEU A 588 23.23 -83.95 163.03
CA LEU A 588 22.26 -83.35 163.94
C LEU A 588 22.39 -81.81 164.00
N ASN A 589 23.47 -81.24 163.47
CA ASN A 589 23.78 -79.83 163.69
C ASN A 589 22.97 -78.83 162.83
N GLU A 590 22.32 -79.21 161.72
CA GLU A 590 21.82 -78.20 160.77
C GLU A 590 20.44 -78.40 160.11
N LYS A 591 19.60 -79.33 160.61
CA LYS A 591 18.14 -79.08 160.51
C LYS A 591 17.82 -77.86 161.34
N THR A 592 16.74 -77.17 160.98
CA THR A 592 16.00 -76.17 161.79
C THR A 592 16.08 -74.77 161.26
N LYS A 593 17.03 -74.43 160.38
CA LYS A 593 17.06 -73.07 159.90
C LYS A 593 16.15 -72.85 158.71
N THR A 594 14.85 -72.90 159.02
CA THR A 594 14.16 -71.69 159.50
C THR A 594 13.67 -71.11 158.21
N ILE A 595 12.36 -71.23 158.00
CA ILE A 595 11.46 -70.20 158.52
C ILE A 595 11.88 -68.89 157.87
N LYS A 596 10.92 -68.18 157.30
CA LYS A 596 11.14 -67.19 156.25
C LYS A 596 11.28 -67.94 154.93
N VAL A 597 10.23 -68.34 154.20
CA VAL A 597 9.13 -67.47 153.77
C VAL A 597 7.86 -68.28 153.43
N LEU A 598 7.48 -69.19 154.31
CA LEU A 598 6.07 -69.28 154.72
C LEU A 598 5.84 -68.16 155.75
N GLN A 599 5.65 -66.89 155.35
CA GLN A 599 5.32 -65.83 156.34
C GLN A 599 4.95 -64.43 155.79
N GLN A 600 4.32 -64.34 154.61
CA GLN A 600 3.45 -63.19 154.30
C GLN A 600 2.49 -63.58 153.16
N ARG A 601 1.48 -64.40 153.50
CA ARG A 601 0.11 -63.91 153.69
C ARG A 601 -0.57 -63.60 152.34
N LEU A 602 -1.52 -64.39 151.85
CA LEU A 602 -2.47 -65.22 152.62
C LEU A 602 -3.21 -64.43 153.73
N THR A 603 -3.41 -63.13 153.51
CA THR A 603 -4.50 -62.35 154.09
C THR A 603 -4.90 -61.29 153.08
N ASP A 604 -5.37 -61.71 151.90
CA ASP A 604 -6.72 -61.34 151.51
C ASP A 604 -7.04 -61.95 150.15
N MET A 605 -7.91 -62.95 150.13
CA MET A 605 -9.33 -62.66 150.04
C MET A 605 -9.66 -61.92 148.72
N LYS A 606 -10.24 -62.65 147.78
CA LYS A 606 -11.70 -62.83 147.78
C LYS A 606 -12.34 -61.49 147.47
N LYS A 607 -12.44 -61.18 146.17
CA LYS A 607 -13.71 -60.94 145.49
C LYS A 607 -13.43 -60.64 143.99
N THR A 608 -13.94 -61.44 143.06
CA THR A 608 -15.22 -61.15 142.33
C THR A 608 -14.87 -60.29 141.10
N LEU A 609 -14.98 -60.76 139.85
CA LEU A 609 -16.13 -61.45 139.28
C LEU A 609 -15.77 -62.34 138.09
N GLN A 610 -16.33 -63.54 138.16
CA GLN A 610 -16.52 -64.53 137.10
C GLN A 610 -17.61 -64.10 136.11
N ARG A 611 -17.47 -64.58 134.85
CA ARG A 611 -18.33 -65.59 134.18
C ARG A 611 -17.82 -65.77 132.72
N GLU A 612 -17.38 -66.93 132.20
CA GLU A 612 -18.03 -68.26 131.97
C GLU A 612 -19.15 -68.20 130.91
N LEU A 613 -19.26 -68.99 129.80
CA LEU A 613 -19.13 -70.45 129.47
C LEU A 613 -19.24 -70.61 127.89
N ARG A 614 -18.53 -71.48 127.08
CA ARG A 614 -18.55 -72.97 126.81
C ARG A 614 -18.92 -73.33 125.30
N VAL A 615 -18.02 -73.78 124.37
CA VAL A 615 -17.65 -75.11 123.69
C VAL A 615 -18.76 -76.00 123.01
N PRO A 616 -18.55 -77.03 122.07
CA PRO A 616 -17.42 -77.56 121.22
C PRO A 616 -17.63 -78.20 119.75
N SER A 617 -16.49 -78.42 119.01
CA SER A 617 -16.03 -79.46 117.98
C SER A 617 -16.57 -79.49 116.50
N SER A 618 -15.86 -79.82 115.37
CA SER A 618 -14.54 -80.43 115.00
C SER A 618 -14.12 -80.29 113.48
N SER A 619 -12.79 -80.28 113.18
CA SER A 619 -12.01 -80.88 112.04
C SER A 619 -11.71 -80.18 110.67
N LEU A 620 -10.39 -79.94 110.43
CA LEU A 620 -9.50 -79.99 109.23
C LEU A 620 -9.37 -78.85 108.17
N ASP A 621 -8.13 -78.31 108.14
CA ASP A 621 -7.25 -77.78 107.07
C ASP A 621 -7.55 -76.50 106.23
N SER A 622 -6.44 -75.86 105.83
CA SER A 622 -6.13 -74.45 105.47
C SER A 622 -6.94 -73.66 104.42
N ASP A 623 -6.93 -72.33 104.57
CA ASP A 623 -7.71 -71.29 103.86
C ASP A 623 -6.86 -70.32 103.00
N VAL A 624 -7.52 -69.53 102.14
CA VAL A 624 -7.02 -68.79 100.94
C VAL A 624 -7.15 -67.22 101.05
N GLU A 625 -6.49 -66.46 100.14
CA GLU A 625 -6.77 -65.06 99.60
C GLU A 625 -6.21 -63.78 100.34
N PRO A 626 -6.30 -62.48 99.85
CA PRO A 626 -6.98 -61.83 98.67
C PRO A 626 -6.32 -60.58 97.93
N SER A 627 -7.04 -60.02 96.90
CA SER A 627 -7.33 -58.58 96.51
C SER A 627 -7.03 -58.15 95.03
N ALA A 628 -7.97 -57.91 94.08
CA ALA A 628 -8.93 -56.78 93.72
C ALA A 628 -8.28 -55.49 93.09
N ALA A 629 -8.75 -54.76 92.04
CA ALA A 629 -10.11 -54.37 91.57
C ALA A 629 -10.20 -53.79 90.09
N ILE A 630 -11.44 -53.51 89.62
CA ILE A 630 -12.00 -53.11 88.29
C ILE A 630 -12.64 -51.67 88.33
N LEU A 631 -13.02 -51.03 87.19
CA LEU A 631 -14.30 -50.27 86.86
C LEU A 631 -14.17 -49.42 85.53
N LYS A 632 -14.85 -49.65 84.36
CA LYS A 632 -16.27 -49.45 83.84
C LYS A 632 -16.56 -48.04 83.18
N PRO A 633 -17.70 -47.76 82.46
CA PRO A 633 -18.46 -48.39 81.33
C PRO A 633 -18.98 -47.35 80.24
N SER A 634 -19.68 -47.63 79.11
CA SER A 634 -21.16 -47.85 78.92
C SER A 634 -21.52 -47.77 77.40
N SER A 635 -22.10 -48.80 76.71
CA SER A 635 -23.54 -49.06 76.34
C SER A 635 -24.15 -48.20 75.21
N SER A 636 -25.04 -48.60 74.27
CA SER A 636 -25.76 -49.82 73.82
C SER A 636 -26.48 -49.51 72.47
N LYS A 637 -26.49 -50.41 71.46
CA LYS A 637 -27.62 -51.19 70.83
C LYS A 637 -29.01 -50.51 70.78
N THR A 638 -29.83 -50.55 69.70
CA THR A 638 -30.53 -51.73 69.09
C THR A 638 -31.36 -51.40 67.81
N VAL A 639 -31.32 -52.31 66.80
CA VAL A 639 -32.41 -53.03 66.07
C VAL A 639 -33.53 -52.25 65.31
N THR A 640 -33.79 -52.50 64.01
CA THR A 640 -34.85 -53.38 63.44
C THR A 640 -34.85 -53.38 61.89
N ALA A 641 -35.61 -54.31 61.29
CA ALA A 641 -35.47 -54.84 59.94
C ALA A 641 -36.55 -54.41 58.91
N ARG A 642 -36.24 -54.67 57.61
CA ARG A 642 -37.09 -54.85 56.41
C ARG A 642 -37.90 -53.66 55.86
N HIS A 643 -37.69 -53.34 54.57
CA HIS A 643 -38.60 -53.62 53.44
C HIS A 643 -38.06 -53.04 52.11
N ASN A 644 -38.45 -53.66 51.00
CA ASN A 644 -38.21 -53.27 49.60
C ASN A 644 -38.95 -51.98 49.18
N SER A 645 -38.53 -51.48 48.01
CA SER A 645 -39.37 -50.97 46.91
C SER A 645 -39.36 -49.45 46.62
N THR A 646 -38.78 -49.14 45.44
CA THR A 646 -39.36 -48.34 44.32
C THR A 646 -39.37 -46.81 44.30
N ARG A 647 -38.96 -46.35 43.10
CA ARG A 647 -39.28 -45.11 42.32
C ARG A 647 -38.31 -43.94 42.52
N ASP A 648 -37.44 -43.72 41.55
CA ASP A 648 -37.67 -43.07 40.23
C ASP A 648 -37.97 -41.58 40.41
N ASP A 649 -37.05 -40.74 39.92
CA ASP A 649 -37.35 -40.01 38.68
C ASP A 649 -36.06 -39.51 38.01
N ASP A 650 -35.63 -40.33 37.06
CA ASP A 650 -34.67 -40.06 36.02
C ASP A 650 -35.45 -39.44 34.84
N VAL A 651 -35.64 -38.11 34.83
CA VAL A 651 -36.30 -37.40 33.71
C VAL A 651 -35.44 -36.26 33.14
N ASN A 652 -34.31 -35.89 33.76
CA ASN A 652 -33.69 -34.59 33.42
C ASN A 652 -32.52 -34.60 32.42
N PHE A 653 -32.02 -35.75 31.95
CA PHE A 653 -30.90 -35.77 30.99
C PHE A 653 -31.28 -36.04 29.53
N LYS A 654 -32.41 -36.73 29.28
CA LYS A 654 -32.91 -36.98 27.91
C LYS A 654 -33.57 -35.74 27.29
N TYR A 655 -34.31 -34.97 28.08
CA TYR A 655 -34.87 -33.68 27.65
C TYR A 655 -33.78 -32.64 27.48
N LEU A 656 -32.81 -32.58 28.40
CA LEU A 656 -31.70 -31.64 28.31
C LEU A 656 -30.85 -31.86 27.05
N LYS A 657 -30.53 -33.11 26.72
CA LYS A 657 -29.83 -33.46 25.48
C LYS A 657 -30.64 -33.06 24.23
N HIS A 658 -31.96 -33.23 24.24
CA HIS A 658 -32.81 -32.88 23.10
C HIS A 658 -32.99 -31.36 22.95
N VAL A 659 -33.11 -30.61 24.05
CA VAL A 659 -33.19 -29.14 24.05
C VAL A 659 -31.87 -28.52 23.60
N LEU A 660 -30.72 -29.03 24.04
CA LEU A 660 -29.39 -28.60 23.58
C LEU A 660 -29.14 -28.92 22.10
N ILE A 661 -29.52 -30.12 21.64
CA ILE A 661 -29.39 -30.49 20.21
C ILE A 661 -30.31 -29.62 19.36
N LYS A 662 -31.56 -29.40 19.77
CA LYS A 662 -32.50 -28.53 19.06
C LYS A 662 -31.99 -27.09 19.03
N PHE A 663 -31.47 -26.56 20.14
CA PHE A 663 -30.87 -25.23 20.20
C PHE A 663 -29.67 -25.07 19.24
N LEU A 664 -28.80 -26.08 19.13
CA LEU A 664 -27.62 -26.04 18.24
C LEU A 664 -27.93 -26.30 16.76
N THR A 665 -29.10 -26.88 16.44
CA THR A 665 -29.48 -27.27 15.07
C THR A 665 -30.68 -26.48 14.52
N SER A 666 -31.34 -25.65 15.34
CA SER A 666 -32.43 -24.75 14.95
C SER A 666 -31.92 -23.53 14.17
N ARG A 667 -32.80 -22.95 13.35
CA ARG A 667 -32.55 -21.66 12.68
C ARG A 667 -32.50 -20.54 13.71
N GLU A 668 -31.73 -19.49 13.41
CA GLU A 668 -31.28 -18.53 14.42
C GLU A 668 -32.42 -17.85 15.20
N TYR A 669 -33.61 -17.68 14.61
CA TYR A 669 -34.76 -17.00 15.23
C TYR A 669 -35.52 -17.89 16.22
N GLU A 670 -35.42 -19.22 16.05
CA GLU A 670 -35.97 -20.20 17.00
C GLU A 670 -35.04 -20.40 18.19
N ALA A 671 -33.73 -20.29 17.99
CA ALA A 671 -32.72 -20.37 19.06
C ALA A 671 -32.87 -19.22 20.07
N LEU A 672 -33.28 -18.02 19.62
CA LEU A 672 -33.53 -16.86 20.49
C LEU A 672 -34.66 -17.13 21.51
N HIS A 673 -35.75 -17.77 21.08
CA HIS A 673 -36.86 -18.14 21.98
C HIS A 673 -36.50 -19.28 22.94
N LEU A 674 -35.55 -20.15 22.57
CA LEU A 674 -35.07 -21.25 23.41
C LEU A 674 -34.01 -20.85 24.43
N THR A 675 -33.43 -19.65 24.31
CA THR A 675 -32.36 -19.13 25.19
C THR A 675 -32.79 -19.13 26.67
N ARG A 676 -34.02 -18.68 26.95
CA ARG A 676 -34.56 -18.62 28.31
C ARG A 676 -34.82 -20.01 28.91
N ALA A 677 -35.21 -20.98 28.09
CA ALA A 677 -35.38 -22.37 28.52
C ALA A 677 -34.04 -23.04 28.84
N VAL A 678 -33.01 -22.78 28.03
CA VAL A 678 -31.65 -23.29 28.24
C VAL A 678 -31.01 -22.67 29.49
N ALA A 679 -31.16 -21.35 29.70
CA ALA A 679 -30.65 -20.65 30.87
C ALA A 679 -31.28 -21.17 32.19
N THR A 680 -32.58 -21.46 32.16
CA THR A 680 -33.31 -21.99 33.34
C THR A 680 -32.93 -23.45 33.64
N LEU A 681 -32.73 -24.28 32.61
CA LEU A 681 -32.39 -25.70 32.76
C LEU A 681 -30.92 -25.95 33.14
N LEU A 682 -30.00 -25.04 32.77
CA LEU A 682 -28.56 -25.15 33.05
C LEU A 682 -28.08 -24.18 34.15
N HIS A 683 -29.00 -23.45 34.80
CA HIS A 683 -28.72 -22.50 35.87
C HIS A 683 -27.65 -21.45 35.50
N PHE A 684 -27.79 -20.81 34.34
CA PHE A 684 -26.89 -19.72 33.94
C PHE A 684 -27.08 -18.49 34.83
N SER A 685 -25.98 -17.76 35.05
CA SER A 685 -26.05 -16.44 35.67
C SER A 685 -26.67 -15.42 34.70
N PRO A 686 -27.24 -14.30 35.20
CA PRO A 686 -27.82 -13.26 34.36
C PRO A 686 -26.82 -12.66 33.35
N GLU A 687 -25.52 -12.60 33.70
CA GLU A 687 -24.48 -12.20 32.76
C GLU A 687 -24.23 -13.24 31.65
N GLU A 688 -24.28 -14.53 31.96
CA GLU A 688 -24.08 -15.60 30.97
C GLU A 688 -25.26 -15.73 30.00
N GLU A 689 -26.49 -15.56 30.48
CA GLU A 689 -27.70 -15.53 29.63
C GLU A 689 -27.65 -14.32 28.67
N ARG A 690 -27.26 -13.13 29.19
CA ARG A 690 -27.11 -11.92 28.38
C ARG A 690 -26.03 -12.08 27.30
N LEU A 691 -24.89 -12.68 27.65
CA LEU A 691 -23.79 -12.91 26.70
C LEU A 691 -24.18 -13.87 25.57
N LEU A 692 -24.99 -14.89 25.89
CA LEU A 692 -25.52 -15.83 24.89
C LEU A 692 -26.50 -15.14 23.93
N GLN A 693 -27.37 -14.27 24.45
CA GLN A 693 -28.35 -13.52 23.69
C GLN A 693 -27.70 -12.49 22.75
N GLU A 694 -26.72 -11.73 23.26
CA GLU A 694 -25.93 -10.78 22.45
C GLU A 694 -25.13 -11.48 21.35
N THR A 695 -24.66 -12.71 21.58
CA THR A 695 -23.91 -13.49 20.59
C THR A 695 -24.81 -14.03 19.46
N LEU A 696 -26.05 -14.41 19.78
CA LEU A 696 -27.06 -14.81 18.80
C LEU A 696 -27.56 -13.61 17.98
N GLU A 697 -27.79 -12.47 18.62
CA GLU A 697 -28.24 -11.23 17.98
C GLU A 697 -27.16 -10.62 17.07
N TRP A 698 -25.89 -10.72 17.47
CA TRP A 698 -24.74 -10.37 16.62
C TRP A 698 -24.71 -11.21 15.33
N LYS A 699 -24.92 -12.54 15.42
CA LYS A 699 -24.96 -13.41 14.24
C LYS A 699 -26.12 -13.10 13.28
N MET A 700 -27.19 -12.48 13.78
CA MET A 700 -28.37 -12.07 13.01
C MET A 700 -28.24 -10.71 12.35
N SER A 701 -27.29 -9.88 12.78
CA SER A 701 -27.13 -8.49 12.33
C SER A 701 -25.92 -8.34 11.41
N TRP A 702 -26.12 -7.81 10.20
CA TRP A 702 -25.03 -7.57 9.25
C TRP A 702 -24.03 -6.50 9.74
N PHE A 703 -24.43 -5.64 10.68
CA PHE A 703 -23.62 -4.51 11.18
C PHE A 703 -23.29 -4.59 12.69
N GLY A 704 -23.55 -5.73 13.34
CA GLY A 704 -23.27 -5.89 14.76
C GLY A 704 -21.77 -6.05 15.08
N THR A 705 -21.32 -5.46 16.18
CA THR A 705 -19.98 -5.68 16.75
C THR A 705 -19.94 -6.99 17.55
N ARG A 706 -18.90 -7.82 17.37
CA ARG A 706 -18.81 -9.13 18.03
C ARG A 706 -18.72 -8.97 19.56
N PRO A 707 -19.55 -9.69 20.36
CA PRO A 707 -19.51 -9.60 21.82
C PRO A 707 -18.16 -10.08 22.37
N ASN A 708 -17.69 -9.41 23.41
CA ASN A 708 -16.35 -9.62 23.96
C ASN A 708 -16.34 -10.85 24.89
N LEU A 709 -16.08 -12.02 24.31
CA LEU A 709 -15.83 -13.26 25.04
C LEU A 709 -14.44 -13.15 25.67
N GLY A 710 -14.39 -12.90 26.98
CA GLY A 710 -13.15 -12.78 27.74
C GLY A 710 -12.16 -13.91 27.47
N PHE A 711 -10.86 -13.60 27.55
CA PHE A 711 -9.75 -14.47 27.15
C PHE A 711 -9.63 -15.74 28.00
N GLY A 712 -10.37 -16.78 27.61
CA GLY A 712 -10.12 -18.18 27.95
C GLY A 712 -9.51 -18.92 26.75
N GLN A 713 -8.22 -19.22 26.84
CA GLN A 713 -7.44 -20.21 26.08
C GLN A 713 -7.80 -20.45 24.59
N THR A 714 -7.12 -19.69 23.73
CA THR A 714 -6.48 -20.13 22.47
C THR A 714 -7.02 -21.38 21.75
N ALA A 715 -7.76 -21.18 20.66
CA ALA A 715 -7.67 -22.03 19.47
C ALA A 715 -7.94 -21.18 18.21
N LYS A 716 -6.86 -20.87 17.48
CA LYS A 716 -6.92 -20.26 16.14
C LYS A 716 -7.30 -21.34 15.13
N ALA A 717 -8.38 -21.05 14.40
CA ALA A 717 -8.75 -21.45 13.03
C ALA A 717 -8.08 -22.69 12.39
N ILE A 718 -8.91 -23.67 12.02
CA ILE A 718 -8.67 -24.61 10.92
C ILE A 718 -9.26 -23.96 9.64
N PRO A 719 -8.49 -23.79 8.55
CA PRO A 719 -9.01 -23.25 7.29
C PRO A 719 -9.84 -24.29 6.51
N PRO A 720 -10.69 -23.85 5.57
CA PRO A 720 -11.75 -24.67 4.99
C PRO A 720 -11.23 -25.69 3.97
N SER A 721 -11.91 -26.84 3.91
CA SER A 721 -11.97 -27.70 2.72
C SER A 721 -13.21 -27.39 1.91
#